data_AF-A0AAJ0D8V2-F1
#
_entry.id   AF-A0AAJ0D8V2-F1
#
_cell.length_a   1.000
_cell.length_b   1.000
_cell.length_c   1.000
_cell.angle_alpha   90.00
_cell.angle_beta   90.00
_cell.angle_gamma   90.00
#
_symmetry.space_group_name_H-M   'P 1'
#
loop_
_entity.id
_entity.type
_entity.pdbx_description
1 polymer ?
#
loop_
_entity_poly.entity_id
_entity_poly.type
_entity_poly.pdbx_seq_one_letter_code
_entity_poly.pdbx_strand_id
1 'polypeptide(L)'
;MLPLNDGLLGWIQPSPEMGVKIYTVFIPAIAARAVVSRAIPTAQRFESVLYWGQDDNERNLADYCAPDEDADILIIPFLSQFGNGRFPNGFIGSHELRPDGTCDGCDELARDIDICKANGKKVFISLGGGGSDWQLTSPGDAQDVAFSLWNSYANPAVTSNSPRPFGDTFVDGWDIDVESDNGSQFLGDLVNNLRGHFASDPAIATSFPARRSFYNNQCSANDLFRDSNDNPNGPGGRYNLAEWPGICQARPRRMRSCIVVSLDPRKGQESRNVPGYNGLMWDAANSDIPSDRGCNYMQHARNVLDFGATCSNGPSQPLPPAPPPSSNSDWWFPNIDRSDPNANDFVPFLDGVFEYQVYVAVSDAAGLRNAIASGGPHRGNRDNGFLAGEPRVVYLAPGTYELDETLFIFTDTILVGDAAQPPIISASSSFTGCSLVVGGHDRPGNGGELKFSTMLKNIVLHTTQQAGTKDFTALNWRVAQNSGLVNVQIRLPQDVHTGMLWQSLGFIAAPTDFCAGISMGRGSTVQVGDTMVSFGNIGVDYLGAQEVTLKNMTFKDTTVGIRTAGGFAINIFATTFDTVGFPVVFQQDGGPFVSIIDTVSVSSHVFLTSNNAFPNFVLENINIDNTEHDVVVIAGQPKITARTHVGTYVHGNTFGSGPIYQADGPIRDLSRPSQIAPDGNYPVMTADPYPEATVEDIVNLKSPAQDGGFTIKGDGSTDDGNALQAALAHAAEAGKIAFLPYGIYRTQRTITIPPGTELIGNGWSTISGYGSAFANQDQPTAVVRIGEPGQVGTAHIQDVRFTVGQQLPGAIILQVNLAGDKPGDVSIHNSLITVGGTRDTEVNCGDSATCQGAYIGMHLTNKSSAYIDNVWVWVADHPSDGSSGGTDISAKGGVLIEATKGTWLLGLGSEHFWLYNVAWNHASNVFMSFLQSESNYKQGISGEGPPSPWPATDSDPSFSWCDGPGPCAMTVGQYFNGGSDISSRYQLAGGTQQVMNVMAVEPTNSHFYGLCSGGTNPVQDVMRLPDGSTFGDGSQGYGGSWGNLVAEYTTSDVRDAARWSLRANDRGSEQVEITGSKTDL
;
A
#
# COMPACT_ATOMS: atom_id res chain seq x y z
N MET A 1 -32.13 -19.34 57.18
CA MET A 1 -32.80 -20.64 57.37
C MET A 1 -31.80 -21.71 57.00
N LEU A 2 -31.47 -22.56 57.97
CA LEU A 2 -30.46 -23.64 58.02
C LEU A 2 -30.91 -24.88 57.19
N PRO A 3 -30.21 -26.06 57.14
CA PRO A 3 -28.88 -26.43 57.75
C PRO A 3 -27.92 -27.45 57.01
N LEU A 4 -26.64 -27.51 57.52
CA LEU A 4 -25.78 -28.68 57.94
C LEU A 4 -25.19 -29.67 56.87
N ASN A 5 -24.00 -30.32 56.98
CA ASN A 5 -22.94 -30.43 58.00
C ASN A 5 -21.65 -31.15 57.47
N ASP A 6 -20.49 -30.84 58.11
CA ASP A 6 -19.32 -31.64 58.59
C ASP A 6 -18.92 -33.00 57.92
N GLY A 7 -17.66 -33.47 57.82
CA GLY A 7 -16.33 -33.12 58.37
C GLY A 7 -15.44 -34.39 58.51
N LEU A 8 -14.10 -34.18 58.61
CA LEU A 8 -13.00 -35.06 59.13
C LEU A 8 -12.13 -36.02 58.24
N LEU A 9 -10.83 -35.64 58.12
CA LEU A 9 -9.54 -36.28 58.59
C LEU A 9 -9.31 -37.81 58.35
N GLY A 10 -8.13 -38.35 57.99
CA GLY A 10 -6.76 -37.87 57.76
C GLY A 10 -5.73 -39.04 57.68
N TRP A 11 -4.58 -38.78 57.03
CA TRP A 11 -3.18 -39.29 57.20
C TRP A 11 -2.78 -40.80 57.11
N ILE A 12 -1.64 -41.06 56.42
CA ILE A 12 -0.38 -41.75 56.86
C ILE A 12 0.36 -42.50 55.70
N GLN A 13 1.65 -42.18 55.46
CA GLN A 13 2.68 -42.97 54.70
C GLN A 13 3.45 -43.95 55.66
N PRO A 14 4.64 -44.59 55.40
CA PRO A 14 5.44 -44.91 54.18
C PRO A 14 6.12 -46.34 54.15
N SER A 15 6.63 -46.76 52.97
CA SER A 15 7.94 -47.48 52.71
C SER A 15 8.24 -48.89 53.33
N PRO A 16 9.38 -49.58 53.04
CA PRO A 16 10.19 -49.76 51.80
C PRO A 16 10.74 -51.22 51.54
N GLU A 17 11.52 -51.35 50.46
CA GLU A 17 12.83 -52.04 50.35
C GLU A 17 13.04 -53.48 49.80
N MET A 18 13.96 -53.53 48.82
CA MET A 18 15.05 -54.50 48.53
C MET A 18 14.78 -55.93 48.03
N GLY A 19 15.20 -56.18 46.77
CA GLY A 19 16.47 -56.87 46.53
C GLY A 19 16.50 -58.36 46.13
N VAL A 20 16.62 -58.61 44.81
CA VAL A 20 17.63 -59.51 44.16
C VAL A 20 17.50 -61.06 44.31
N LYS A 21 16.98 -61.69 43.23
CA LYS A 21 17.60 -62.75 42.35
C LYS A 21 17.76 -64.19 42.96
N ILE A 22 17.61 -65.35 42.30
CA ILE A 22 17.71 -65.83 40.91
C ILE A 22 17.08 -67.26 40.76
N TYR A 23 16.80 -67.64 39.50
CA TYR A 23 16.87 -68.97 38.85
C TYR A 23 15.61 -69.82 38.60
N THR A 24 15.36 -69.98 37.31
CA THR A 24 14.35 -70.71 36.53
C THR A 24 14.55 -72.23 36.55
N VAL A 25 13.46 -73.03 36.55
CA VAL A 25 13.21 -74.22 35.67
C VAL A 25 11.68 -74.55 35.66
N PHE A 26 11.23 -75.09 34.53
CA PHE A 26 9.90 -75.19 33.89
C PHE A 26 8.86 -76.20 34.45
N ILE A 27 7.56 -75.77 34.44
CA ILE A 27 6.27 -76.38 33.91
C ILE A 27 5.83 -77.80 34.42
N PRO A 28 4.52 -78.16 34.67
CA PRO A 28 3.25 -77.65 34.10
C PRO A 28 2.01 -77.45 35.03
N ALA A 29 1.10 -76.60 34.53
CA ALA A 29 -0.38 -76.57 34.58
C ALA A 29 -1.15 -76.88 35.89
N ILE A 30 -1.82 -75.86 36.45
CA ILE A 30 -3.20 -75.90 37.00
C ILE A 30 -3.76 -74.46 36.98
N ALA A 31 -5.04 -74.35 36.60
CA ALA A 31 -5.75 -73.11 36.29
C ALA A 31 -5.80 -72.09 37.44
N ALA A 32 -5.28 -70.88 37.17
CA ALA A 32 -5.58 -69.67 37.90
C ALA A 32 -6.19 -68.65 36.93
N ARG A 33 -7.27 -67.97 37.33
CA ARG A 33 -7.88 -66.87 36.59
C ARG A 33 -6.82 -65.79 36.34
N ALA A 34 -6.35 -65.69 35.10
CA ALA A 34 -5.52 -64.58 34.65
C ALA A 34 -6.41 -63.35 34.45
N VAL A 35 -6.11 -62.32 35.23
CA VAL A 35 -6.42 -60.92 34.87
C VAL A 35 -5.79 -60.69 33.51
N VAL A 36 -6.61 -60.66 32.46
CA VAL A 36 -6.19 -60.09 31.19
C VAL A 36 -5.92 -58.62 31.50
N SER A 37 -4.65 -58.26 31.60
CA SER A 37 -4.25 -56.89 31.34
C SER A 37 -4.75 -56.60 29.93
N ARG A 38 -5.88 -55.88 29.82
CA ARG A 38 -6.16 -55.18 28.57
C ARG A 38 -4.93 -54.36 28.33
N ALA A 39 -4.17 -54.70 27.29
CA ALA A 39 -3.21 -53.79 26.71
C ALA A 39 -3.98 -52.47 26.58
N ILE A 40 -3.50 -51.45 27.28
CA ILE A 40 -3.89 -50.08 27.00
C ILE A 40 -3.67 -49.95 25.49
N PRO A 41 -4.68 -49.54 24.69
CA PRO A 41 -4.43 -49.29 23.28
C PRO A 41 -3.27 -48.30 23.23
N THR A 42 -2.12 -48.73 22.71
CA THR A 42 -1.07 -47.81 22.30
C THR A 42 -1.74 -46.77 21.41
N ALA A 43 -1.62 -45.49 21.78
CA ALA A 43 -2.13 -44.41 20.95
C ALA A 43 -1.70 -44.66 19.50
N GLN A 44 -2.66 -44.64 18.57
CA GLN A 44 -2.37 -44.81 17.15
C GLN A 44 -1.45 -43.66 16.73
N ARG A 45 -0.18 -43.96 16.41
CA ARG A 45 0.75 -42.98 15.84
C ARG A 45 0.44 -42.87 14.36
N PHE A 46 -0.02 -41.70 13.92
CA PHE A 46 -0.23 -41.44 12.50
C PHE A 46 1.10 -41.11 11.82
N GLU A 47 1.22 -41.53 10.57
CA GLU A 47 2.41 -41.41 9.73
C GLU A 47 2.36 -40.09 8.94
N SER A 48 3.49 -39.40 8.87
CA SER A 48 3.68 -38.20 8.06
C SER A 48 4.54 -38.54 6.83
N VAL A 49 4.04 -38.25 5.63
CA VAL A 49 4.62 -38.72 4.37
C VAL A 49 4.90 -37.54 3.44
N LEU A 50 6.13 -37.44 2.96
CA LEU A 50 6.63 -36.31 2.17
C LEU A 50 7.09 -36.76 0.78
N TYR A 51 6.52 -36.23 -0.30
CA TYR A 51 7.12 -36.33 -1.65
C TYR A 51 8.22 -35.30 -1.78
N TRP A 52 9.36 -35.67 -2.36
CA TRP A 52 10.53 -34.82 -2.51
C TRP A 52 11.22 -35.04 -3.85
N GLY A 53 11.47 -33.99 -4.63
CA GLY A 53 12.33 -34.03 -5.81
C GLY A 53 11.65 -33.67 -7.13
N GLN A 54 10.65 -32.77 -7.17
CA GLN A 54 10.04 -32.32 -8.44
C GLN A 54 9.91 -30.79 -8.56
N ASP A 55 10.34 -30.02 -7.56
CA ASP A 55 10.32 -28.55 -7.57
C ASP A 55 11.73 -27.98 -7.37
N ASP A 56 12.03 -26.86 -8.04
CA ASP A 56 13.34 -26.19 -8.01
C ASP A 56 13.61 -25.46 -6.67
N ASN A 57 12.61 -25.34 -5.78
CA ASN A 57 12.71 -24.65 -4.49
C ASN A 57 12.88 -25.59 -3.27
N GLU A 58 13.24 -26.86 -3.46
CA GLU A 58 13.39 -27.84 -2.39
C GLU A 58 14.82 -27.90 -1.81
N ARG A 59 14.94 -28.09 -0.48
CA ARG A 59 16.22 -28.46 0.17
C ARG A 59 16.67 -29.88 -0.24
N ASN A 60 17.89 -30.28 0.10
CA ASN A 60 18.36 -31.64 -0.14
C ASN A 60 17.55 -32.69 0.66
N LEU A 61 17.45 -33.92 0.16
CA LEU A 61 16.64 -34.98 0.78
C LEU A 61 17.06 -35.24 2.24
N ALA A 62 18.37 -35.22 2.52
CA ALA A 62 18.89 -35.43 3.86
C ALA A 62 18.44 -34.36 4.87
N ASP A 63 18.15 -33.13 4.42
CA ASP A 63 17.76 -32.03 5.31
C ASP A 63 16.41 -32.32 5.95
N TYR A 64 15.44 -32.85 5.20
CA TYR A 64 14.12 -33.29 5.71
C TYR A 64 14.19 -34.55 6.60
N CYS A 65 15.37 -35.14 6.71
CA CYS A 65 15.61 -36.36 7.47
C CYS A 65 16.38 -36.14 8.78
N ALA A 66 16.69 -34.90 9.14
CA ALA A 66 17.36 -34.61 10.39
C ALA A 66 16.53 -35.14 11.59
N PRO A 67 17.16 -35.50 12.72
CA PRO A 67 16.46 -36.11 13.86
C PRO A 67 15.30 -35.28 14.44
N ASP A 68 15.34 -33.96 14.23
CA ASP A 68 14.38 -32.96 14.68
C ASP A 68 13.32 -32.58 13.63
N GLU A 69 13.38 -33.13 12.42
CA GLU A 69 12.39 -32.91 11.37
C GLU A 69 11.19 -33.85 11.51
N ASP A 70 10.01 -33.35 11.13
CA ASP A 70 8.73 -33.97 11.49
C ASP A 70 8.23 -35.08 10.53
N ALA A 71 8.86 -35.25 9.36
CA ALA A 71 8.52 -36.30 8.39
C ALA A 71 8.92 -37.70 8.90
N ASP A 72 8.05 -38.70 8.73
CA ASP A 72 8.33 -40.11 9.07
C ASP A 72 8.77 -40.92 7.84
N ILE A 73 8.21 -40.59 6.68
CA ILE A 73 8.38 -41.31 5.42
C ILE A 73 8.63 -40.31 4.29
N LEU A 74 9.65 -40.56 3.49
CA LEU A 74 9.99 -39.76 2.33
C LEU A 74 9.78 -40.60 1.08
N ILE A 75 9.03 -40.07 0.12
CA ILE A 75 8.77 -40.67 -1.17
C ILE A 75 9.55 -39.90 -2.22
N ILE A 76 10.38 -40.64 -2.97
CA ILE A 76 11.21 -40.13 -4.05
C ILE A 76 10.49 -40.36 -5.39
N PRO A 77 9.99 -39.32 -6.07
CA PRO A 77 9.34 -39.36 -7.38
C PRO A 77 10.33 -39.01 -8.53
N PHE A 78 10.26 -39.59 -9.73
CA PHE A 78 9.45 -40.73 -10.16
C PHE A 78 10.27 -41.71 -11.02
N LEU A 79 9.99 -43.01 -10.84
CA LEU A 79 10.18 -44.01 -11.89
C LEU A 79 8.96 -43.95 -12.84
N SER A 80 9.00 -43.02 -13.79
CA SER A 80 7.88 -42.71 -14.69
C SER A 80 7.78 -43.61 -15.92
N GLN A 81 8.76 -44.48 -16.16
CA GLN A 81 8.77 -45.42 -17.29
C GLN A 81 9.00 -46.87 -16.83
N PHE A 82 7.99 -47.74 -16.99
CA PHE A 82 8.08 -49.16 -16.62
C PHE A 82 7.05 -50.03 -17.38
N GLY A 83 7.28 -51.35 -17.39
CA GLY A 83 6.41 -52.32 -18.06
C GLY A 83 6.61 -52.37 -19.58
N ASN A 84 5.92 -53.30 -20.24
CA ASN A 84 6.11 -53.64 -21.65
C ASN A 84 7.57 -54.05 -21.95
N GLY A 85 8.17 -54.82 -21.04
CA GLY A 85 9.57 -55.25 -21.13
C GLY A 85 10.61 -54.18 -20.83
N ARG A 86 10.20 -52.99 -20.35
CA ARG A 86 11.13 -51.90 -19.98
C ARG A 86 11.58 -52.00 -18.51
N PHE A 87 12.85 -51.69 -18.28
CA PHE A 87 13.39 -51.50 -16.93
C PHE A 87 12.78 -50.24 -16.29
N PRO A 88 12.38 -50.27 -15.00
CA PRO A 88 11.86 -49.09 -14.30
C PRO A 88 12.89 -47.96 -14.21
N ASN A 89 12.60 -46.84 -14.88
CA ASN A 89 13.51 -45.69 -15.02
C ASN A 89 12.72 -44.36 -15.06
N GLY A 90 13.39 -43.21 -15.02
CA GLY A 90 12.74 -41.90 -14.96
C GLY A 90 13.65 -40.76 -14.47
N PHE A 91 13.03 -39.65 -14.08
CA PHE A 91 13.72 -38.48 -13.50
C PHE A 91 13.33 -38.32 -12.03
N ILE A 92 14.34 -38.13 -11.19
CA ILE A 92 14.20 -37.83 -9.77
C ILE A 92 14.91 -36.50 -9.51
N GLY A 93 14.16 -35.41 -9.36
CA GLY A 93 14.72 -34.06 -9.38
C GLY A 93 15.54 -33.83 -10.65
N SER A 94 16.78 -33.37 -10.48
CA SER A 94 17.75 -33.23 -11.57
C SER A 94 18.47 -34.54 -11.96
N HIS A 95 18.17 -35.67 -11.32
CA HIS A 95 18.85 -36.95 -11.55
C HIS A 95 18.13 -37.81 -12.58
N GLU A 96 18.83 -38.20 -13.64
CA GLU A 96 18.30 -39.06 -14.70
C GLU A 96 18.66 -40.53 -14.43
N LEU A 97 17.65 -41.39 -14.21
CA LEU A 97 17.80 -42.83 -14.20
C LEU A 97 17.49 -43.37 -15.60
N ARG A 98 18.48 -43.99 -16.24
CA ARG A 98 18.39 -44.42 -17.63
C ARG A 98 17.84 -45.85 -17.78
N PRO A 99 17.31 -46.22 -18.96
CA PRO A 99 16.80 -47.56 -19.21
C PRO A 99 17.82 -48.70 -19.08
N ASP A 100 19.13 -48.41 -19.16
CA ASP A 100 20.20 -49.37 -18.91
C ASP A 100 20.56 -49.53 -17.43
N GLY A 101 19.88 -48.76 -16.56
CA GLY A 101 20.06 -48.75 -15.11
C GLY A 101 21.29 -47.99 -14.62
N THR A 102 21.92 -47.19 -15.48
CA THR A 102 22.84 -46.13 -15.05
C THR A 102 22.07 -44.92 -14.51
N CYS A 103 22.70 -44.15 -13.62
CA CYS A 103 22.13 -42.89 -13.16
C CYS A 103 23.17 -41.77 -13.13
N ASP A 104 22.79 -40.62 -13.69
CA ASP A 104 23.58 -39.39 -13.66
C ASP A 104 23.26 -38.60 -12.37
N GLY A 105 24.28 -38.43 -11.51
CA GLY A 105 24.18 -37.63 -10.28
C GLY A 105 23.57 -38.36 -9.07
N CYS A 106 23.27 -39.66 -9.16
CA CYS A 106 22.63 -40.41 -8.06
C CYS A 106 23.53 -40.71 -6.85
N ASP A 107 24.83 -40.46 -6.88
CA ASP A 107 25.73 -40.72 -5.74
C ASP A 107 25.38 -39.86 -4.52
N GLU A 108 24.89 -38.64 -4.76
CA GLU A 108 24.41 -37.72 -3.72
C GLU A 108 23.08 -38.20 -3.15
N LEU A 109 22.12 -38.53 -4.02
CA LEU A 109 20.83 -39.10 -3.64
C LEU A 109 20.99 -40.40 -2.83
N ALA A 110 21.91 -41.29 -3.23
CA ALA A 110 22.20 -42.52 -2.51
C ALA A 110 22.72 -42.25 -1.08
N ARG A 111 23.59 -41.24 -0.92
CA ARG A 111 24.09 -40.82 0.39
C ARG A 111 22.97 -40.26 1.27
N ASP A 112 22.08 -39.46 0.70
CA ASP A 112 20.96 -38.86 1.42
C ASP A 112 19.96 -39.94 1.89
N ILE A 113 19.69 -40.95 1.05
CA ILE A 113 18.88 -42.11 1.43
C ILE A 113 19.47 -42.82 2.66
N ASP A 114 20.79 -43.04 2.68
CA ASP A 114 21.46 -43.68 3.82
C ASP A 114 21.42 -42.81 5.08
N ILE A 115 21.56 -41.49 4.95
CA ILE A 115 21.41 -40.53 6.07
C ILE A 115 20.00 -40.61 6.64
N CYS A 116 18.98 -40.58 5.79
CA CYS A 116 17.59 -40.70 6.20
C CYS A 116 17.32 -41.98 6.98
N LYS A 117 17.81 -43.10 6.47
CA LYS A 117 17.64 -44.40 7.12
C LYS A 117 18.42 -44.50 8.43
N ALA A 118 19.62 -43.91 8.51
CA ALA A 118 20.40 -43.84 9.74
C ALA A 118 19.69 -43.01 10.83
N ASN A 119 18.96 -41.96 10.45
CA ASN A 119 18.12 -41.16 11.33
C ASN A 119 16.74 -41.81 11.62
N GLY A 120 16.54 -43.06 11.20
CA GLY A 120 15.34 -43.84 11.49
C GLY A 120 14.12 -43.50 10.63
N LYS A 121 14.28 -42.65 9.62
CA LYS A 121 13.24 -42.34 8.62
C LYS A 121 13.09 -43.48 7.63
N LYS A 122 11.95 -43.54 6.94
CA LYS A 122 11.69 -44.52 5.89
C LYS A 122 11.71 -43.87 4.52
N VAL A 123 12.37 -44.49 3.56
CA VAL A 123 12.50 -43.93 2.20
C VAL A 123 11.88 -44.87 1.18
N PHE A 124 11.00 -44.35 0.34
CA PHE A 124 10.25 -45.09 -0.68
C PHE A 124 10.53 -44.46 -2.05
N ILE A 125 10.39 -45.25 -3.11
CA ILE A 125 10.43 -44.73 -4.50
C ILE A 125 9.04 -44.80 -5.10
N SER A 126 8.60 -43.72 -5.75
CA SER A 126 7.32 -43.68 -6.44
C SER A 126 7.42 -44.12 -7.90
N LEU A 127 6.43 -44.89 -8.34
CA LEU A 127 6.21 -45.31 -9.72
C LEU A 127 5.07 -44.49 -10.33
N GLY A 128 5.30 -43.86 -11.48
CA GLY A 128 4.28 -43.13 -12.23
C GLY A 128 4.51 -41.61 -12.29
N GLY A 129 3.52 -40.83 -11.83
CA GLY A 129 3.47 -39.37 -11.93
C GLY A 129 2.71 -38.84 -13.15
N GLY A 130 2.35 -37.55 -13.12
CA GLY A 130 1.64 -36.87 -14.20
C GLY A 130 2.44 -36.87 -15.51
N GLY A 131 1.85 -37.43 -16.58
CA GLY A 131 2.52 -37.56 -17.88
C GLY A 131 3.49 -38.75 -18.01
N SER A 132 3.43 -39.72 -17.08
CA SER A 132 4.23 -40.95 -17.12
C SER A 132 3.93 -41.86 -18.34
N ASP A 133 4.96 -42.56 -18.82
CA ASP A 133 4.88 -43.53 -19.91
C ASP A 133 5.13 -44.94 -19.37
N TRP A 134 4.09 -45.52 -18.76
CA TRP A 134 4.10 -46.88 -18.24
C TRP A 134 3.01 -47.74 -18.88
N GLN A 135 3.26 -49.05 -18.99
CA GLN A 135 2.26 -49.99 -19.45
C GLN A 135 2.50 -51.41 -18.95
N LEU A 136 1.59 -51.99 -18.16
CA LEU A 136 1.65 -53.42 -17.83
C LEU A 136 0.84 -54.24 -18.84
N THR A 137 1.49 -55.19 -19.51
CA THR A 137 0.89 -55.94 -20.63
C THR A 137 0.38 -57.32 -20.25
N SER A 138 0.88 -57.90 -19.14
CA SER A 138 0.48 -59.21 -18.64
C SER A 138 0.90 -59.42 -17.17
N PRO A 139 0.41 -60.48 -16.48
CA PRO A 139 0.90 -60.82 -15.14
C PRO A 139 2.40 -61.17 -15.12
N GLY A 140 2.94 -61.69 -16.23
CA GLY A 140 4.37 -61.96 -16.39
C GLY A 140 5.19 -60.68 -16.47
N ASP A 141 4.72 -59.70 -17.25
CA ASP A 141 5.34 -58.36 -17.32
C ASP A 141 5.32 -57.65 -15.96
N ALA A 142 4.22 -57.78 -15.20
CA ALA A 142 4.14 -57.29 -13.83
C ALA A 142 5.10 -58.02 -12.86
N GLN A 143 5.34 -59.32 -13.06
CA GLN A 143 6.33 -60.09 -12.31
C GLN A 143 7.76 -59.64 -12.65
N ASP A 144 8.05 -59.37 -13.92
CA ASP A 144 9.36 -58.91 -14.37
C ASP A 144 9.68 -57.51 -13.83
N VAL A 145 8.71 -56.59 -13.85
CA VAL A 145 8.83 -55.27 -13.21
C VAL A 145 9.08 -55.40 -11.71
N ALA A 146 8.33 -56.27 -11.01
CA ALA A 146 8.55 -56.53 -9.58
C ALA A 146 9.96 -57.06 -9.29
N PHE A 147 10.44 -57.98 -10.13
CA PHE A 147 11.79 -58.53 -10.03
C PHE A 147 12.86 -57.45 -10.22
N SER A 148 12.70 -56.58 -11.24
CA SER A 148 13.62 -55.47 -11.49
C SER A 148 13.64 -54.48 -10.33
N LEU A 149 12.48 -54.06 -9.82
CA LEU A 149 12.40 -53.15 -8.69
C LEU A 149 13.10 -53.71 -7.44
N TRP A 150 12.77 -54.96 -7.09
CA TRP A 150 13.33 -55.62 -5.92
C TRP A 150 14.86 -55.71 -5.99
N ASN A 151 15.38 -56.21 -7.10
CA ASN A 151 16.81 -56.46 -7.21
C ASN A 151 17.65 -55.19 -7.44
N SER A 152 17.04 -54.11 -7.93
CA SER A 152 17.74 -52.86 -8.24
C SER A 152 17.75 -51.88 -7.07
N TYR A 153 16.65 -51.83 -6.30
CA TYR A 153 16.44 -50.79 -5.28
C TYR A 153 16.23 -51.33 -3.86
N ALA A 154 15.99 -52.65 -3.67
CA ALA A 154 15.92 -53.26 -2.35
C ALA A 154 17.27 -53.89 -1.93
N ASN A 155 17.29 -54.60 -0.80
CA ASN A 155 18.44 -55.39 -0.34
C ASN A 155 18.20 -56.90 -0.57
N PRO A 156 18.33 -57.41 -1.81
CA PRO A 156 17.99 -58.79 -2.10
C PRO A 156 19.00 -59.77 -1.46
N ALA A 157 18.50 -60.83 -0.84
CA ALA A 157 19.33 -61.94 -0.32
C ALA A 157 20.09 -62.72 -1.42
N VAL A 158 19.77 -62.49 -2.70
CA VAL A 158 20.39 -63.12 -3.87
C VAL A 158 20.89 -62.05 -4.84
N THR A 159 22.14 -62.18 -5.29
CA THR A 159 22.70 -61.31 -6.33
C THR A 159 22.07 -61.64 -7.68
N SER A 160 21.62 -60.61 -8.40
CA SER A 160 21.07 -60.73 -9.76
C SER A 160 21.86 -59.85 -10.74
N ASN A 161 21.55 -59.97 -12.04
CA ASN A 161 22.13 -59.08 -13.06
C ASN A 161 21.33 -57.78 -13.26
N SER A 162 20.37 -57.48 -12.38
CA SER A 162 19.66 -56.20 -12.43
C SER A 162 20.63 -55.05 -12.08
N PRO A 163 20.59 -53.93 -12.82
CA PRO A 163 21.37 -52.74 -12.48
C PRO A 163 21.04 -52.23 -11.07
N ARG A 164 22.00 -51.61 -10.38
CA ARG A 164 21.79 -50.99 -9.06
C ARG A 164 22.11 -49.49 -9.12
N PRO A 165 21.14 -48.63 -9.47
CA PRO A 165 21.36 -47.20 -9.68
C PRO A 165 21.89 -46.45 -8.45
N PHE A 166 21.65 -46.97 -7.24
CA PHE A 166 22.13 -46.39 -5.97
C PHE A 166 23.27 -47.21 -5.32
N GLY A 167 23.88 -48.14 -6.06
CA GLY A 167 24.90 -49.05 -5.52
C GLY A 167 24.35 -49.94 -4.41
N ASP A 168 25.04 -49.99 -3.26
CA ASP A 168 24.64 -50.80 -2.10
C ASP A 168 23.50 -50.17 -1.29
N THR A 169 23.17 -48.91 -1.56
CA THR A 169 22.02 -48.21 -0.96
C THR A 169 20.71 -48.87 -1.42
N PHE A 170 19.75 -48.94 -0.51
CA PHE A 170 18.44 -49.54 -0.80
C PHE A 170 17.31 -48.79 -0.08
N VAL A 171 16.11 -48.82 -0.67
CA VAL A 171 14.91 -48.18 -0.12
C VAL A 171 14.08 -49.16 0.71
N ASP A 172 13.15 -48.63 1.51
CA ASP A 172 12.26 -49.39 2.40
C ASP A 172 10.99 -49.91 1.69
N GLY A 173 10.66 -49.38 0.50
CA GLY A 173 9.55 -49.87 -0.31
C GLY A 173 9.20 -49.00 -1.51
N TRP A 174 7.97 -49.17 -2.02
CA TRP A 174 7.49 -48.49 -3.23
C TRP A 174 6.16 -47.78 -3.01
N ASP A 175 6.03 -46.60 -3.60
CA ASP A 175 4.78 -45.88 -3.77
C ASP A 175 4.26 -46.10 -5.21
N ILE A 176 2.94 -46.25 -5.39
CA ILE A 176 2.32 -46.48 -6.71
C ILE A 176 1.42 -45.29 -7.02
N ASP A 177 1.99 -44.28 -7.67
CA ASP A 177 1.32 -43.06 -8.10
C ASP A 177 1.06 -43.08 -9.62
N VAL A 178 0.17 -43.98 -10.04
CA VAL A 178 -0.21 -44.09 -11.45
C VAL A 178 -1.47 -43.27 -11.75
N GLU A 179 -1.39 -42.39 -12.75
CA GLU A 179 -2.46 -41.44 -13.11
C GLU A 179 -3.08 -41.71 -14.49
N SER A 180 -2.97 -42.95 -15.00
CA SER A 180 -3.53 -43.38 -16.29
C SER A 180 -3.91 -44.86 -16.27
N ASP A 181 -4.85 -45.29 -17.13
CA ASP A 181 -5.40 -46.66 -17.10
C ASP A 181 -4.57 -47.67 -17.92
N ASN A 182 -3.28 -47.42 -18.17
CA ASN A 182 -2.44 -48.17 -19.12
C ASN A 182 -2.01 -49.55 -18.60
N GLY A 183 -2.95 -50.49 -18.45
CA GLY A 183 -2.68 -51.83 -17.92
C GLY A 183 -2.97 -51.98 -16.42
N SER A 184 -3.84 -51.13 -15.88
CA SER A 184 -4.20 -51.10 -14.46
C SER A 184 -4.71 -52.43 -13.91
N GLN A 185 -5.30 -53.29 -14.75
CA GLN A 185 -5.76 -54.63 -14.37
C GLN A 185 -4.64 -55.55 -13.84
N PHE A 186 -3.37 -55.28 -14.15
CA PHE A 186 -2.21 -56.08 -13.71
C PHE A 186 -1.43 -55.46 -12.54
N LEU A 187 -1.80 -54.27 -12.06
CA LEU A 187 -1.16 -53.63 -10.88
C LEU A 187 -1.27 -54.51 -9.63
N GLY A 188 -2.38 -55.24 -9.50
CA GLY A 188 -2.56 -56.21 -8.43
C GLY A 188 -1.51 -57.34 -8.45
N ASP A 189 -1.10 -57.77 -9.64
CA ASP A 189 -0.07 -58.80 -9.82
C ASP A 189 1.31 -58.23 -9.46
N LEU A 190 1.64 -57.00 -9.88
CA LEU A 190 2.88 -56.30 -9.52
C LEU A 190 3.04 -56.20 -7.99
N VAL A 191 2.02 -55.69 -7.29
CA VAL A 191 2.03 -55.55 -5.82
C VAL A 191 2.15 -56.90 -5.12
N ASN A 192 1.48 -57.95 -5.61
CA ASN A 192 1.56 -59.28 -5.01
C ASN A 192 2.94 -59.91 -5.19
N ASN A 193 3.59 -59.71 -6.34
CA ASN A 193 4.95 -60.20 -6.58
C ASN A 193 5.96 -59.51 -5.65
N LEU A 194 5.90 -58.18 -5.51
CA LEU A 194 6.76 -57.44 -4.58
C LEU A 194 6.54 -57.86 -3.11
N ARG A 195 5.29 -58.10 -2.69
CA ARG A 195 4.98 -58.68 -1.37
C ARG A 195 5.59 -60.06 -1.17
N GLY A 196 5.60 -60.88 -2.21
CA GLY A 196 6.23 -62.20 -2.21
C GLY A 196 7.73 -62.11 -1.93
N HIS A 197 8.40 -61.11 -2.51
CA HIS A 197 9.82 -60.84 -2.26
C HIS A 197 10.10 -60.36 -0.83
N PHE A 198 9.29 -59.44 -0.29
CA PHE A 198 9.41 -59.03 1.12
C PHE A 198 9.26 -60.19 2.11
N ALA A 199 8.34 -61.12 1.84
CA ALA A 199 8.06 -62.25 2.72
C ALA A 199 9.16 -63.32 2.71
N SER A 200 9.99 -63.37 1.67
CA SER A 200 11.08 -64.33 1.52
C SER A 200 12.43 -63.82 2.06
N ASP A 201 12.51 -62.55 2.49
CA ASP A 201 13.70 -61.95 3.10
C ASP A 201 13.69 -62.09 4.65
N PRO A 202 14.63 -62.85 5.25
CA PRO A 202 14.68 -63.07 6.70
C PRO A 202 14.99 -61.81 7.54
N ALA A 203 15.72 -60.85 6.99
CA ALA A 203 16.12 -59.62 7.68
C ALA A 203 14.95 -58.63 7.79
N ILE A 204 14.07 -58.63 6.80
CA ILE A 204 12.88 -57.76 6.77
C ILE A 204 11.69 -58.42 7.51
N ALA A 205 11.52 -59.75 7.40
CA ALA A 205 10.41 -60.46 8.02
C ALA A 205 10.35 -60.38 9.56
N THR A 206 11.45 -60.03 10.23
CA THR A 206 11.56 -59.93 11.69
C THR A 206 11.56 -58.48 12.22
N SER A 207 11.87 -57.50 11.38
CA SER A 207 11.99 -56.07 11.75
C SER A 207 10.80 -55.22 11.26
N PHE A 208 10.08 -55.70 10.25
CA PHE A 208 8.90 -55.05 9.69
C PHE A 208 7.80 -56.09 9.49
N PRO A 209 6.58 -55.93 10.06
CA PRO A 209 5.47 -56.73 9.56
C PRO A 209 5.33 -56.40 8.06
N ALA A 210 5.25 -57.41 7.20
CA ALA A 210 5.08 -57.32 5.73
C ALA A 210 3.78 -56.63 5.26
N ARG A 211 3.27 -55.68 6.05
CA ARG A 211 1.97 -55.02 6.02
C ARG A 211 2.07 -53.50 5.80
N ARG A 212 3.27 -52.92 5.68
CA ARG A 212 3.54 -51.47 5.44
C ARG A 212 4.65 -51.26 4.40
N SER A 213 4.40 -51.66 3.16
CA SER A 213 5.40 -51.61 2.08
C SER A 213 4.91 -50.89 0.82
N PHE A 214 3.69 -50.30 0.86
CA PHE A 214 3.06 -49.61 -0.27
C PHE A 214 2.24 -48.41 0.19
N TYR A 215 2.43 -47.27 -0.48
CA TYR A 215 1.63 -46.05 -0.40
C TYR A 215 0.99 -45.75 -1.77
N ASN A 216 -0.05 -44.91 -1.78
CA ASN A 216 -0.81 -44.52 -2.97
C ASN A 216 -1.51 -43.17 -2.72
N ASN A 217 -1.61 -42.32 -3.74
CA ASN A 217 -2.24 -41.00 -3.67
C ASN A 217 -3.72 -41.01 -4.13
N GLN A 218 -4.33 -39.83 -4.32
CA GLN A 218 -5.75 -39.71 -4.68
C GLN A 218 -6.08 -40.18 -6.11
N CYS A 219 -5.13 -40.10 -7.05
CA CYS A 219 -5.32 -40.41 -8.46
C CYS A 219 -5.36 -41.92 -8.72
N SER A 220 -4.52 -42.68 -8.03
CA SER A 220 -4.32 -44.13 -8.27
C SER A 220 -5.26 -45.03 -7.46
N ALA A 221 -6.14 -44.46 -6.64
CA ALA A 221 -7.18 -45.19 -5.90
C ALA A 221 -8.34 -45.68 -6.81
N ASN A 222 -8.56 -45.02 -7.96
CA ASN A 222 -9.57 -45.40 -8.94
C ASN A 222 -9.27 -46.78 -9.56
N ASP A 223 -8.01 -47.03 -9.94
CA ASP A 223 -7.58 -48.22 -10.66
C ASP A 223 -7.38 -49.48 -9.80
N LEU A 224 -7.04 -49.30 -8.51
CA LEU A 224 -6.80 -50.42 -7.59
C LEU A 224 -8.07 -50.95 -6.92
N PHE A 225 -9.19 -50.21 -6.93
CA PHE A 225 -10.34 -50.51 -6.06
C PHE A 225 -11.78 -50.49 -6.64
N ARG A 226 -12.18 -49.76 -7.70
CA ARG A 226 -13.60 -49.72 -8.16
C ARG A 226 -13.86 -49.56 -9.68
N ASP A 227 -15.05 -50.01 -10.09
CA ASP A 227 -15.61 -49.99 -11.46
C ASP A 227 -15.95 -48.56 -11.93
N SER A 228 -15.60 -48.26 -13.19
CA SER A 228 -15.67 -46.95 -13.88
C SER A 228 -17.02 -46.21 -13.90
N ASN A 229 -18.13 -46.84 -13.47
CA ASN A 229 -19.49 -46.29 -13.64
C ASN A 229 -20.12 -45.63 -12.41
N ASP A 230 -19.45 -45.59 -11.25
CA ASP A 230 -19.95 -44.96 -10.01
C ASP A 230 -19.03 -43.80 -9.57
N ASN A 231 -18.80 -42.85 -10.48
CA ASN A 231 -18.03 -41.65 -10.17
C ASN A 231 -18.96 -40.52 -9.65
N PRO A 232 -18.83 -40.04 -8.40
CA PRO A 232 -19.57 -38.86 -7.95
C PRO A 232 -19.00 -37.54 -8.50
N ASN A 233 -17.79 -37.53 -9.07
CA ASN A 233 -17.11 -36.31 -9.48
C ASN A 233 -16.32 -36.52 -10.79
N GLY A 234 -16.95 -36.21 -11.92
CA GLY A 234 -16.22 -35.78 -13.12
C GLY A 234 -15.43 -34.48 -12.86
N PRO A 235 -14.67 -33.98 -13.85
CA PRO A 235 -13.85 -32.79 -13.68
C PRO A 235 -14.73 -31.59 -13.25
N GLY A 236 -14.55 -31.15 -12.00
CA GLY A 236 -15.33 -30.07 -11.37
C GLY A 236 -16.11 -30.44 -10.08
N GLY A 237 -16.08 -31.69 -9.62
CA GLY A 237 -16.81 -32.11 -8.42
C GLY A 237 -16.05 -31.99 -7.08
N ARG A 238 -16.75 -31.62 -5.99
CA ARG A 238 -16.19 -31.40 -4.64
C ARG A 238 -15.94 -32.73 -3.89
N TYR A 239 -14.78 -32.81 -3.23
CA TYR A 239 -14.26 -33.94 -2.45
C TYR A 239 -15.16 -34.33 -1.25
N ASN A 240 -15.53 -35.61 -1.09
CA ASN A 240 -16.27 -36.11 0.08
C ASN A 240 -15.48 -37.18 0.86
N LEU A 241 -14.74 -36.73 1.88
CA LEU A 241 -13.93 -37.58 2.78
C LEU A 241 -14.75 -38.61 3.57
N ALA A 242 -16.07 -38.44 3.69
CA ALA A 242 -16.92 -39.31 4.50
C ALA A 242 -17.09 -40.73 3.91
N GLU A 243 -16.82 -40.92 2.61
CA GLU A 243 -17.03 -42.21 1.91
C GLU A 243 -15.79 -43.11 1.94
N TRP A 244 -14.60 -42.54 2.16
CA TRP A 244 -13.31 -43.24 2.18
C TRP A 244 -13.22 -44.40 3.20
N PRO A 245 -13.75 -44.31 4.42
CA PRO A 245 -13.79 -45.43 5.37
C PRO A 245 -14.54 -46.64 4.83
N GLY A 246 -15.64 -46.39 4.12
CA GLY A 246 -16.43 -47.45 3.51
C GLY A 246 -15.63 -48.21 2.45
N ILE A 247 -14.79 -47.50 1.70
CA ILE A 247 -13.86 -48.08 0.71
C ILE A 247 -12.74 -48.87 1.41
N CYS A 248 -12.12 -48.28 2.44
CA CYS A 248 -11.03 -48.90 3.21
C CYS A 248 -11.50 -50.13 4.03
N GLN A 249 -12.75 -50.15 4.52
CA GLN A 249 -13.32 -51.24 5.31
C GLN A 249 -13.97 -52.36 4.46
N ALA A 250 -14.52 -52.04 3.28
CA ALA A 250 -15.26 -53.01 2.47
C ALA A 250 -14.38 -54.11 1.82
N ARG A 251 -13.04 -53.95 1.77
CA ARG A 251 -12.15 -54.95 1.13
C ARG A 251 -10.84 -55.19 1.91
N PRO A 252 -10.88 -55.97 3.01
CA PRO A 252 -9.77 -56.13 3.96
C PRO A 252 -8.57 -56.96 3.45
N ARG A 253 -8.46 -57.22 2.14
CA ARG A 253 -7.47 -58.13 1.53
C ARG A 253 -6.41 -57.46 0.65
N ARG A 254 -6.46 -56.15 0.35
CA ARG A 254 -5.46 -55.57 -0.57
C ARG A 254 -4.67 -54.34 -0.07
N MET A 255 -5.19 -53.43 0.75
CA MET A 255 -4.41 -52.47 1.55
C MET A 255 -5.17 -52.15 2.85
N ARG A 256 -4.46 -51.91 3.96
CA ARG A 256 -5.07 -51.65 5.28
C ARG A 256 -4.79 -50.25 5.84
N SER A 257 -4.07 -49.40 5.10
CA SER A 257 -3.76 -48.03 5.50
C SER A 257 -4.20 -47.03 4.44
N CYS A 258 -5.04 -46.06 4.83
CA CYS A 258 -5.50 -44.97 3.99
C CYS A 258 -4.86 -43.67 4.51
N ILE A 259 -4.00 -43.06 3.71
CA ILE A 259 -3.33 -41.78 3.97
C ILE A 259 -4.01 -40.73 3.09
N VAL A 260 -4.36 -39.59 3.68
CA VAL A 260 -5.01 -38.50 2.93
C VAL A 260 -3.92 -37.64 2.32
N VAL A 261 -4.00 -37.45 1.00
CA VAL A 261 -3.16 -36.49 0.29
C VAL A 261 -3.81 -35.14 0.37
N SER A 262 -3.08 -34.16 0.88
CA SER A 262 -3.57 -32.80 0.96
C SER A 262 -2.45 -31.80 0.89
N LEU A 263 -2.71 -30.70 0.19
CA LEU A 263 -1.94 -29.45 0.24
C LEU A 263 -2.55 -28.45 1.25
N ASP A 264 -3.52 -28.88 2.06
CA ASP A 264 -4.07 -28.11 3.17
C ASP A 264 -4.13 -29.00 4.43
N PRO A 265 -3.34 -28.71 5.49
CA PRO A 265 -3.28 -29.56 6.66
C PRO A 265 -4.60 -29.56 7.44
N ARG A 266 -5.49 -28.57 7.21
CA ARG A 266 -6.83 -28.48 7.82
C ARG A 266 -7.75 -29.59 7.32
N LYS A 267 -7.57 -30.10 6.10
CA LYS A 267 -8.30 -31.28 5.59
C LYS A 267 -7.92 -32.56 6.33
N GLY A 268 -6.72 -32.62 6.89
CA GLY A 268 -6.29 -33.68 7.82
C GLY A 268 -7.07 -33.67 9.14
N GLN A 269 -7.49 -32.49 9.63
CA GLN A 269 -8.27 -32.36 10.87
C GLN A 269 -9.65 -33.04 10.75
N GLU A 270 -10.31 -32.83 9.61
CA GLU A 270 -11.60 -33.46 9.29
C GLU A 270 -11.47 -34.99 9.15
N SER A 271 -10.29 -35.45 8.74
CA SER A 271 -9.99 -36.84 8.44
C SER A 271 -9.44 -37.64 9.63
N ARG A 272 -8.93 -37.00 10.68
CA ARG A 272 -8.22 -37.71 11.76
C ARG A 272 -9.08 -38.71 12.54
N ASN A 273 -10.37 -38.40 12.73
CA ASN A 273 -11.29 -39.24 13.47
C ASN A 273 -11.97 -40.31 12.59
N VAL A 274 -11.58 -40.38 11.33
CA VAL A 274 -12.15 -41.26 10.32
C VAL A 274 -11.58 -42.68 10.49
N PRO A 275 -12.40 -43.73 10.71
CA PRO A 275 -11.90 -45.08 10.94
C PRO A 275 -11.06 -45.62 9.77
N GLY A 276 -9.76 -45.85 10.00
CA GLY A 276 -8.81 -46.30 8.98
C GLY A 276 -7.85 -45.22 8.45
N TYR A 277 -8.01 -43.97 8.91
CA TYR A 277 -7.04 -42.90 8.71
C TYR A 277 -5.70 -43.26 9.35
N ASN A 278 -4.60 -43.16 8.60
CA ASN A 278 -3.27 -43.54 9.07
C ASN A 278 -2.19 -42.46 8.88
N GLY A 279 -2.49 -41.34 8.23
CA GLY A 279 -1.48 -40.33 7.98
C GLY A 279 -1.91 -39.18 7.07
N LEU A 280 -1.01 -38.20 6.94
CA LEU A 280 -1.09 -37.12 5.95
C LEU A 280 0.09 -37.24 4.99
N MET A 281 -0.17 -36.98 3.71
CA MET A 281 0.84 -36.95 2.65
C MET A 281 0.82 -35.61 1.90
N TRP A 282 1.99 -35.04 1.66
CA TRP A 282 2.17 -33.75 0.98
C TRP A 282 3.53 -33.64 0.27
N ASP A 283 3.79 -32.53 -0.41
CA ASP A 283 4.98 -32.28 -1.24
C ASP A 283 5.99 -31.32 -0.56
N ALA A 284 7.29 -31.54 -0.78
CA ALA A 284 8.39 -30.81 -0.15
C ALA A 284 8.47 -29.33 -0.54
N ALA A 285 8.04 -28.93 -1.74
CA ALA A 285 8.09 -27.56 -2.24
C ALA A 285 7.46 -26.53 -1.28
N ASN A 286 6.47 -26.95 -0.48
CA ASN A 286 5.75 -26.08 0.46
C ASN A 286 6.03 -26.40 1.94
N SER A 287 6.93 -27.36 2.22
CA SER A 287 7.15 -27.90 3.57
C SER A 287 7.81 -26.92 4.52
N ASP A 288 8.75 -26.13 3.99
CA ASP A 288 9.55 -25.16 4.74
C ASP A 288 8.99 -23.74 4.68
N ILE A 289 7.97 -23.52 3.86
CA ILE A 289 7.26 -22.24 3.76
C ILE A 289 6.52 -22.04 5.09
N PRO A 290 6.82 -20.98 5.86
CA PRO A 290 6.10 -20.70 7.09
C PRO A 290 4.62 -20.46 6.77
N SER A 291 3.73 -21.19 7.42
CA SER A 291 2.29 -20.96 7.35
C SER A 291 1.76 -20.40 8.67
N ASP A 292 0.45 -20.17 8.70
CA ASP A 292 -0.28 -19.52 9.78
C ASP A 292 0.14 -20.00 11.17
N ARG A 293 0.34 -19.10 12.14
CA ARG A 293 0.67 -19.46 13.55
C ARG A 293 2.11 -19.93 13.80
N GLY A 294 3.06 -19.61 12.89
CA GLY A 294 4.50 -19.75 13.15
C GLY A 294 5.03 -21.17 13.02
N CYS A 295 4.24 -22.07 12.43
CA CYS A 295 4.67 -23.39 12.02
C CYS A 295 4.80 -23.43 10.50
N ASN A 296 5.78 -24.15 9.98
CA ASN A 296 5.82 -24.51 8.56
C ASN A 296 4.79 -25.63 8.27
N TYR A 297 4.47 -25.86 6.99
CA TYR A 297 3.45 -26.85 6.62
C TYR A 297 3.70 -28.22 7.25
N MET A 298 4.95 -28.65 7.32
CA MET A 298 5.35 -29.93 7.90
C MET A 298 5.04 -30.00 9.42
N GLN A 299 5.29 -28.92 10.15
CA GLN A 299 4.91 -28.79 11.56
C GLN A 299 3.38 -28.75 11.74
N HIS A 300 2.64 -28.12 10.83
CA HIS A 300 1.18 -28.19 10.83
C HIS A 300 0.66 -29.60 10.61
N ALA A 301 1.21 -30.30 9.62
CA ALA A 301 0.88 -31.70 9.33
C ALA A 301 1.13 -32.58 10.55
N ARG A 302 2.30 -32.45 11.19
CA ARG A 302 2.65 -33.18 12.42
C ARG A 302 1.67 -32.88 13.55
N ASN A 303 1.36 -31.62 13.78
CA ASN A 303 0.47 -31.22 14.87
C ASN A 303 -0.97 -31.73 14.63
N VAL A 304 -1.44 -31.75 13.38
CA VAL A 304 -2.73 -32.36 13.02
C VAL A 304 -2.70 -33.85 13.32
N LEU A 305 -1.64 -34.55 12.93
CA LEU A 305 -1.50 -35.99 13.18
C LEU A 305 -1.50 -36.29 14.69
N ASP A 306 -0.68 -35.59 15.47
CA ASP A 306 -0.53 -35.86 16.90
C ASP A 306 -1.72 -35.39 17.74
N PHE A 307 -2.31 -34.24 17.41
CA PHE A 307 -3.27 -33.55 18.27
C PHE A 307 -4.64 -33.30 17.63
N GLY A 308 -4.81 -33.58 16.34
CA GLY A 308 -6.07 -33.34 15.62
C GLY A 308 -6.36 -31.89 15.32
N ALA A 309 -5.37 -31.02 15.48
CA ALA A 309 -5.45 -29.63 15.11
C ALA A 309 -4.12 -29.20 14.46
N THR A 310 -4.18 -28.27 13.51
CA THR A 310 -2.99 -27.51 13.10
C THR A 310 -2.33 -26.87 14.31
N CYS A 311 -1.05 -26.49 14.19
CA CYS A 311 -0.32 -25.84 15.27
C CYS A 311 -1.23 -24.87 16.02
N SER A 312 -1.37 -25.13 17.32
CA SER A 312 -2.15 -24.31 18.22
C SER A 312 -1.19 -23.85 19.29
N ASN A 313 -1.14 -22.54 19.49
CA ASN A 313 -0.48 -21.99 20.64
C ASN A 313 -1.28 -22.40 21.88
N GLY A 314 -0.92 -23.52 22.50
CA GLY A 314 -1.22 -23.75 23.92
C GLY A 314 -0.41 -22.76 24.75
N PRO A 315 -1.00 -22.19 25.80
CA PRO A 315 -1.14 -20.75 25.95
C PRO A 315 0.21 -20.03 25.94
N SER A 316 0.71 -19.67 24.76
CA SER A 316 1.18 -18.31 24.66
C SER A 316 -0.08 -17.46 24.70
N GLN A 317 -0.01 -16.45 25.56
CA GLN A 317 -0.92 -15.34 25.67
C GLN A 317 -1.42 -14.90 24.27
N PRO A 318 -2.46 -14.03 24.20
CA PRO A 318 -2.49 -13.06 23.09
C PRO A 318 -1.03 -12.65 22.82
N LEU A 319 -0.60 -12.38 21.58
CA LEU A 319 0.38 -11.30 21.56
C LEU A 319 -0.34 -10.22 22.36
N PRO A 320 0.19 -9.80 23.54
CA PRO A 320 -0.31 -8.57 24.08
C PRO A 320 -0.22 -7.61 22.88
N PRO A 321 -1.14 -6.63 22.70
CA PRO A 321 -0.73 -5.46 21.92
C PRO A 321 0.70 -5.20 22.35
N ALA A 322 1.69 -5.31 21.43
CA ALA A 322 3.10 -5.33 21.81
C ALA A 322 3.21 -4.29 22.91
N PRO A 323 3.55 -4.65 24.18
CA PRO A 323 3.39 -3.70 25.28
C PRO A 323 4.09 -2.46 24.77
N PRO A 324 3.39 -1.30 24.64
CA PRO A 324 3.83 -0.20 23.80
C PRO A 324 5.30 -0.02 24.09
N PRO A 325 6.21 -0.35 23.15
CA PRO A 325 7.55 -0.87 23.40
C PRO A 325 8.23 -0.04 24.47
N SER A 326 8.13 -0.45 25.75
CA SER A 326 8.06 0.47 26.91
C SER A 326 8.52 1.86 26.54
N SER A 327 7.65 2.63 25.86
CA SER A 327 8.11 3.89 25.35
C SER A 327 8.17 4.70 26.62
N ASN A 328 9.35 5.15 27.05
CA ASN A 328 9.42 6.17 28.09
C ASN A 328 8.82 7.51 27.61
N SER A 329 7.97 7.48 26.57
CA SER A 329 7.24 8.60 26.00
C SER A 329 5.84 8.62 26.60
N ASP A 330 5.50 9.77 27.17
CA ASP A 330 4.16 10.06 27.68
C ASP A 330 3.22 10.54 26.55
N TRP A 331 3.73 10.64 25.31
CA TRP A 331 2.94 11.03 24.14
C TRP A 331 1.73 10.12 23.97
N TRP A 332 0.57 10.71 23.66
CA TRP A 332 -0.73 10.03 23.69
C TRP A 332 -0.82 8.82 22.74
N PHE A 333 -0.27 8.93 21.53
CA PHE A 333 -0.53 7.99 20.44
C PHE A 333 -0.14 6.53 20.73
N PRO A 334 1.08 6.21 21.22
CA PRO A 334 1.43 4.84 21.60
C PRO A 334 0.67 4.32 22.82
N ASN A 335 0.16 5.24 23.65
CA ASN A 335 -0.43 4.92 24.94
C ASN A 335 -1.95 4.75 24.91
N ILE A 336 -2.63 5.07 23.80
CA ILE A 336 -4.07 4.77 23.64
C ILE A 336 -4.32 3.29 23.91
N ASP A 337 -5.28 3.01 24.80
CA ASP A 337 -5.73 1.66 25.09
C ASP A 337 -6.32 1.02 23.83
N ARG A 338 -5.65 -0.05 23.38
CA ARG A 338 -6.05 -0.85 22.24
C ARG A 338 -6.43 -2.28 22.63
N SER A 339 -6.90 -2.49 23.85
CA SER A 339 -7.28 -3.82 24.34
C SER A 339 -8.72 -4.23 24.02
N ASP A 340 -9.63 -3.27 23.81
CA ASP A 340 -11.02 -3.53 23.41
C ASP A 340 -11.13 -3.62 21.87
N PRO A 341 -11.39 -4.81 21.31
CA PRO A 341 -11.51 -4.99 19.86
C PRO A 341 -12.62 -4.14 19.23
N ASN A 342 -13.63 -3.72 20.01
CA ASN A 342 -14.71 -2.87 19.52
C ASN A 342 -14.33 -1.38 19.51
N ALA A 343 -13.34 -0.96 20.30
CA ALA A 343 -12.85 0.41 20.37
C ALA A 343 -11.59 0.65 19.50
N ASN A 344 -11.12 -0.41 18.83
CA ASN A 344 -9.90 -0.42 18.03
C ASN A 344 -10.14 -0.15 16.55
N ASP A 345 -9.03 0.00 15.83
CA ASP A 345 -8.98 0.04 14.37
C ASP A 345 -9.56 -1.25 13.77
N PHE A 346 -10.53 -1.11 12.87
CA PHE A 346 -11.18 -2.23 12.20
C PHE A 346 -11.37 -1.96 10.70
N VAL A 347 -10.94 -2.89 9.85
CA VAL A 347 -11.15 -2.81 8.39
C VAL A 347 -12.32 -3.74 7.99
N PRO A 348 -13.52 -3.20 7.72
CA PRO A 348 -14.72 -4.03 7.54
C PRO A 348 -14.77 -4.90 6.28
N PHE A 349 -14.03 -4.54 5.24
CA PHE A 349 -14.15 -5.13 3.90
C PHE A 349 -13.05 -6.14 3.53
N LEU A 350 -12.36 -6.70 4.52
CA LEU A 350 -11.37 -7.76 4.35
C LEU A 350 -11.96 -9.13 4.70
N ASP A 351 -12.90 -9.66 3.90
CA ASP A 351 -13.44 -11.05 3.97
C ASP A 351 -13.76 -11.61 5.39
N GLY A 352 -14.19 -10.76 6.32
CA GLY A 352 -14.47 -11.15 7.72
C GLY A 352 -13.23 -11.40 8.59
N VAL A 353 -12.07 -10.92 8.16
CA VAL A 353 -10.79 -11.01 8.86
C VAL A 353 -10.68 -9.88 9.89
N PHE A 354 -11.07 -10.17 11.13
CA PHE A 354 -10.83 -9.28 12.29
C PHE A 354 -9.36 -9.28 12.76
N GLU A 355 -8.45 -9.92 12.01
CA GLU A 355 -7.04 -10.09 12.40
C GLU A 355 -6.10 -9.00 11.85
N TYR A 356 -6.56 -8.20 10.88
CA TYR A 356 -5.74 -7.15 10.30
C TYR A 356 -5.58 -5.98 11.29
N GLN A 357 -4.33 -5.66 11.63
CA GLN A 357 -4.01 -4.58 12.57
C GLN A 357 -3.61 -3.32 11.80
N VAL A 358 -4.43 -2.26 11.83
CA VAL A 358 -4.05 -0.98 11.20
C VAL A 358 -2.86 -0.38 11.93
N TYR A 359 -2.91 -0.31 13.27
CA TYR A 359 -1.78 0.14 14.08
C TYR A 359 -0.81 -0.99 14.42
N VAL A 360 0.49 -0.78 14.18
CA VAL A 360 1.57 -1.68 14.63
C VAL A 360 2.70 -0.87 15.24
N ALA A 361 3.08 -1.20 16.47
CA ALA A 361 4.25 -0.63 17.11
C ALA A 361 5.50 -1.48 16.85
N VAL A 362 6.62 -0.84 16.54
CA VAL A 362 7.92 -1.49 16.33
C VAL A 362 9.02 -0.78 17.13
N SER A 363 10.06 -1.52 17.50
CA SER A 363 11.22 -1.00 18.25
C SER A 363 12.57 -1.29 17.59
N ASP A 364 12.58 -1.99 16.46
CA ASP A 364 13.80 -2.34 15.73
C ASP A 364 13.56 -2.40 14.21
N ALA A 365 14.66 -2.45 13.46
CA ALA A 365 14.68 -2.46 12.00
C ALA A 365 14.01 -3.67 11.35
N ALA A 366 14.11 -4.85 11.97
CA ALA A 366 13.49 -6.06 11.45
C ALA A 366 11.96 -6.00 11.63
N GLY A 367 11.51 -5.55 12.81
CA GLY A 367 10.12 -5.26 13.10
C GLY A 367 9.55 -4.21 12.16
N LEU A 368 10.29 -3.13 11.86
CA LEU A 368 9.88 -2.11 10.88
C LEU A 368 9.64 -2.70 9.49
N ARG A 369 10.62 -3.47 8.95
CA ARG A 369 10.46 -4.13 7.64
C ARG A 369 9.26 -5.09 7.64
N ASN A 370 9.14 -5.90 8.69
CA ASN A 370 8.05 -6.87 8.82
C ASN A 370 6.69 -6.18 8.92
N ALA A 371 6.57 -5.08 9.67
CA ALA A 371 5.31 -4.35 9.85
C ALA A 371 4.81 -3.71 8.55
N ILE A 372 5.73 -3.34 7.65
CA ILE A 372 5.36 -2.80 6.33
C ILE A 372 4.85 -3.89 5.39
N ALA A 373 5.51 -5.06 5.38
CA ALA A 373 5.29 -6.08 4.36
C ALA A 373 4.33 -7.22 4.75
N SER A 374 4.23 -7.53 6.04
CA SER A 374 3.54 -8.72 6.55
C SER A 374 2.30 -8.39 7.38
N GLY A 375 1.56 -9.42 7.79
CA GLY A 375 0.38 -9.26 8.63
C GLY A 375 -0.81 -8.67 7.87
N GLY A 376 -0.89 -8.94 6.56
CA GLY A 376 -2.06 -8.70 5.74
C GLY A 376 -3.22 -9.65 6.10
N PRO A 377 -4.35 -9.58 5.37
CA PRO A 377 -5.47 -10.49 5.53
C PRO A 377 -5.02 -11.96 5.51
N HIS A 378 -5.60 -12.78 6.39
CA HIS A 378 -5.22 -14.20 6.57
C HIS A 378 -3.76 -14.44 6.98
N ARG A 379 -3.10 -13.45 7.61
CA ARG A 379 -1.71 -13.50 8.11
C ARG A 379 -0.66 -13.68 7.00
N GLY A 380 -1.03 -13.32 5.76
CA GLY A 380 -0.13 -13.27 4.61
C GLY A 380 0.62 -11.95 4.49
N ASN A 381 1.18 -11.72 3.30
CA ASN A 381 1.74 -10.43 2.93
C ASN A 381 0.63 -9.39 2.76
N ARG A 382 0.94 -8.14 3.07
CA ARG A 382 0.04 -7.02 2.76
C ARG A 382 -0.06 -6.81 1.26
N ASP A 383 -1.19 -6.28 0.80
CA ASP A 383 -1.25 -5.72 -0.54
C ASP A 383 -0.37 -4.45 -0.60
N ASN A 384 0.44 -4.35 -1.65
CA ASN A 384 1.40 -3.28 -1.81
C ASN A 384 0.98 -2.22 -2.85
N GLY A 385 -0.25 -2.26 -3.34
CA GLY A 385 -0.80 -1.34 -4.34
C GLY A 385 -2.17 -0.76 -3.99
N PHE A 386 -2.60 -0.83 -2.74
CA PHE A 386 -3.87 -0.24 -2.29
C PHE A 386 -3.77 1.26 -2.01
N LEU A 387 -4.89 1.95 -2.09
CA LEU A 387 -5.06 3.39 -1.86
C LEU A 387 -5.57 3.67 -0.45
N ALA A 388 -6.60 2.95 0.01
CA ALA A 388 -7.16 3.07 1.37
C ALA A 388 -7.83 1.78 1.87
N GLY A 389 -7.73 0.66 1.13
CA GLY A 389 -8.42 -0.58 1.44
C GLY A 389 -7.74 -1.43 2.52
N GLU A 390 -6.45 -1.21 2.79
CA GLU A 390 -5.63 -1.98 3.73
C GLU A 390 -4.59 -1.06 4.42
N PRO A 391 -5.02 -0.03 5.15
CA PRO A 391 -4.11 0.98 5.69
C PRO A 391 -3.23 0.39 6.77
N ARG A 392 -1.97 0.81 6.83
CA ARG A 392 -1.05 0.46 7.92
C ARG A 392 -0.42 1.72 8.49
N VAL A 393 -0.60 1.89 9.78
CA VAL A 393 0.05 2.91 10.58
C VAL A 393 1.10 2.23 11.45
N VAL A 394 2.36 2.35 11.05
CA VAL A 394 3.49 1.78 11.79
C VAL A 394 4.03 2.84 12.72
N TYR A 395 3.82 2.66 14.03
CA TYR A 395 4.43 3.49 15.05
C TYR A 395 5.86 3.05 15.33
N LEU A 396 6.81 3.99 15.25
CA LEU A 396 8.21 3.78 15.60
C LEU A 396 8.47 4.41 16.97
N ALA A 397 8.79 3.55 17.94
CA ALA A 397 9.24 3.97 19.27
C ALA A 397 10.55 4.76 19.21
N PRO A 398 10.84 5.61 20.22
CA PRO A 398 12.12 6.31 20.28
C PRO A 398 13.31 5.33 20.22
N GLY A 399 14.24 5.58 19.30
CA GLY A 399 15.39 4.70 19.09
C GLY A 399 16.02 4.88 17.72
N THR A 400 17.03 4.05 17.44
CA THR A 400 17.70 3.98 16.14
C THR A 400 17.39 2.65 15.45
N TYR A 401 16.80 2.74 14.26
CA TYR A 401 16.48 1.64 13.36
C TYR A 401 17.58 1.58 12.30
N GLU A 402 18.64 0.84 12.61
CA GLU A 402 19.76 0.68 11.69
C GLU A 402 19.44 -0.37 10.63
N LEU A 403 19.55 0.00 9.35
CA LEU A 403 19.23 -0.82 8.20
C LEU A 403 20.52 -1.21 7.45
N ASP A 404 20.59 -2.46 6.98
CA ASP A 404 21.66 -2.94 6.09
C ASP A 404 21.25 -2.94 4.61
N GLU A 405 20.00 -2.57 4.30
CA GLU A 405 19.44 -2.55 2.95
C GLU A 405 18.27 -1.54 2.86
N THR A 406 17.87 -1.21 1.63
CA THR A 406 16.78 -0.26 1.33
C THR A 406 15.47 -0.65 2.02
N LEU A 407 14.85 0.31 2.72
CA LEU A 407 13.49 0.18 3.22
C LEU A 407 12.49 0.58 2.13
N PHE A 408 11.71 -0.39 1.65
CA PHE A 408 10.62 -0.16 0.72
C PHE A 408 9.32 0.05 1.50
N ILE A 409 8.66 1.19 1.29
CA ILE A 409 7.37 1.51 1.90
C ILE A 409 6.28 1.23 0.86
N PHE A 410 5.33 0.37 1.21
CA PHE A 410 4.16 0.08 0.36
C PHE A 410 3.19 1.27 0.32
N THR A 411 2.31 1.31 -0.67
CA THR A 411 1.19 2.26 -0.65
C THR A 411 0.26 1.98 0.54
N ASP A 412 -0.63 2.92 0.85
CA ASP A 412 -1.55 2.82 2.00
C ASP A 412 -0.79 2.56 3.33
N THR A 413 0.36 3.21 3.49
CA THR A 413 1.24 3.05 4.66
C THR A 413 1.70 4.40 5.19
N ILE A 414 1.52 4.60 6.50
CA ILE A 414 1.96 5.77 7.25
C ILE A 414 2.98 5.30 8.29
N LEU A 415 4.22 5.78 8.19
CA LEU A 415 5.20 5.62 9.28
C LEU A 415 5.10 6.81 10.23
N VAL A 416 4.80 6.55 11.49
CA VAL A 416 4.64 7.57 12.53
C VAL A 416 5.69 7.37 13.60
N GLY A 417 6.71 8.20 13.61
CA GLY A 417 7.63 8.28 14.73
C GLY A 417 6.99 8.93 15.95
N ASP A 418 7.53 8.62 17.12
CA ASP A 418 7.19 9.32 18.35
C ASP A 418 7.41 10.83 18.22
N ALA A 419 6.36 11.63 18.40
CA ALA A 419 6.41 13.07 18.16
C ALA A 419 7.23 13.82 19.22
N ALA A 420 7.28 13.32 20.46
CA ALA A 420 8.06 13.91 21.53
C ALA A 420 9.55 13.56 21.41
N GLN A 421 9.86 12.35 20.91
CA GLN A 421 11.22 11.85 20.71
C GLN A 421 11.38 11.15 19.36
N PRO A 422 11.50 11.91 18.24
CA PRO A 422 11.56 11.35 16.89
C PRO A 422 12.63 10.25 16.72
N PRO A 423 12.25 9.03 16.28
CA PRO A 423 13.17 7.95 16.01
C PRO A 423 14.06 8.23 14.79
N ILE A 424 15.20 7.54 14.75
CA ILE A 424 16.20 7.64 13.69
C ILE A 424 16.17 6.37 12.84
N ILE A 425 15.87 6.46 11.55
CA ILE A 425 16.16 5.42 10.57
C ILE A 425 17.54 5.70 9.99
N SER A 426 18.49 4.78 10.17
CA SER A 426 19.89 4.98 9.80
C SER A 426 20.37 3.92 8.82
N ALA A 427 21.17 4.31 7.83
CA ALA A 427 21.98 3.35 7.08
C ALA A 427 23.13 2.85 7.98
N SER A 428 23.36 1.54 8.03
CA SER A 428 24.54 0.94 8.67
C SER A 428 25.80 1.20 7.84
N SER A 429 26.98 0.91 8.36
CA SER A 429 28.24 0.95 7.57
C SER A 429 28.35 -0.16 6.50
N SER A 430 27.56 -1.23 6.62
CA SER A 430 27.51 -2.37 5.70
C SER A 430 26.36 -2.28 4.69
N PHE A 431 25.64 -1.16 4.67
CA PHE A 431 24.45 -0.97 3.85
C PHE A 431 24.68 -1.33 2.38
N THR A 432 23.81 -2.17 1.83
CA THR A 432 23.79 -2.53 0.42
C THR A 432 22.62 -1.86 -0.28
N GLY A 433 22.91 -1.05 -1.29
CA GLY A 433 21.94 -0.24 -2.03
C GLY A 433 22.39 1.20 -2.12
N CYS A 434 21.53 2.06 -2.64
CA CYS A 434 21.85 3.48 -2.88
C CYS A 434 20.72 4.43 -2.47
N SER A 435 19.65 3.91 -1.88
CA SER A 435 18.60 4.70 -1.25
C SER A 435 18.31 4.10 0.12
N LEU A 436 18.30 4.90 1.19
CA LEU A 436 17.94 4.39 2.52
C LEU A 436 16.45 4.03 2.56
N VAL A 437 15.58 4.90 2.06
CA VAL A 437 14.13 4.69 2.00
C VAL A 437 13.61 4.94 0.58
N VAL A 438 12.71 4.09 0.11
CA VAL A 438 11.94 4.26 -1.14
C VAL A 438 10.45 4.25 -0.82
N GLY A 439 9.76 5.34 -1.16
CA GLY A 439 8.31 5.47 -0.99
C GLY A 439 7.51 4.83 -2.13
N GLY A 440 6.34 4.27 -1.83
CA GLY A 440 5.37 3.77 -2.81
C GLY A 440 5.82 2.54 -3.59
N HIS A 441 6.60 1.64 -3.00
CA HIS A 441 7.00 0.41 -3.68
C HIS A 441 5.81 -0.55 -3.83
N ASP A 442 5.41 -0.82 -5.07
CA ASP A 442 4.26 -1.66 -5.43
C ASP A 442 4.64 -2.74 -6.47
N ARG A 443 3.64 -3.45 -6.99
CA ARG A 443 3.82 -4.57 -7.93
C ARG A 443 4.63 -4.14 -9.18
N PRO A 444 5.53 -4.99 -9.69
CA PRO A 444 6.30 -4.68 -10.90
C PRO A 444 5.38 -4.31 -12.09
N GLY A 445 5.58 -3.14 -12.69
CA GLY A 445 4.89 -2.72 -13.92
C GLY A 445 3.95 -1.51 -13.80
N ASN A 446 3.69 -1.01 -12.59
CA ASN A 446 2.88 0.20 -12.40
C ASN A 446 3.73 1.49 -12.44
N GLY A 447 3.15 2.55 -13.02
CA GLY A 447 3.74 3.89 -13.03
C GLY A 447 3.88 4.48 -11.62
N GLY A 448 4.68 5.54 -11.48
CA GLY A 448 4.80 6.26 -10.20
C GLY A 448 3.52 7.02 -9.83
N GLU A 449 2.69 7.27 -10.84
CA GLU A 449 1.43 8.00 -10.82
C GLU A 449 0.31 7.26 -10.08
N LEU A 450 0.47 5.97 -9.77
CA LEU A 450 -0.53 5.15 -9.07
C LEU A 450 -0.13 4.82 -7.62
N LYS A 451 0.93 5.44 -7.10
CA LYS A 451 1.51 5.14 -5.79
C LYS A 451 0.97 6.09 -4.72
N PHE A 452 -0.31 5.90 -4.36
CA PHE A 452 -1.05 6.81 -3.49
C PHE A 452 -0.81 6.57 -1.99
N SER A 453 -1.24 7.53 -1.16
CA SER A 453 -1.46 7.34 0.28
C SER A 453 -0.25 6.85 1.09
N THR A 454 0.93 7.43 0.86
CA THR A 454 2.16 7.09 1.60
C THR A 454 2.69 8.28 2.40
N MET A 455 2.93 8.10 3.71
CA MET A 455 3.41 9.21 4.56
C MET A 455 4.53 8.84 5.54
N LEU A 456 5.42 9.81 5.80
CA LEU A 456 6.36 9.80 6.93
C LEU A 456 6.05 10.95 7.87
N LYS A 457 5.94 10.65 9.18
CA LYS A 457 5.65 11.64 10.21
C LYS A 457 6.65 11.51 11.36
N ASN A 458 7.25 12.61 11.80
CA ASN A 458 8.13 12.69 12.98
C ASN A 458 9.33 11.72 12.94
N ILE A 459 10.05 11.66 11.83
CA ILE A 459 11.16 10.69 11.63
C ILE A 459 12.44 11.42 11.24
N VAL A 460 13.58 10.92 11.72
CA VAL A 460 14.91 11.34 11.28
C VAL A 460 15.49 10.27 10.34
N LEU A 461 15.80 10.64 9.11
CA LEU A 461 16.57 9.82 8.17
C LEU A 461 18.06 10.20 8.28
N HIS A 462 18.94 9.21 8.45
CA HIS A 462 20.35 9.46 8.74
C HIS A 462 21.29 8.56 7.91
N THR A 463 22.22 9.17 7.18
CA THR A 463 23.09 8.43 6.25
C THR A 463 24.58 8.66 6.47
N THR A 464 24.99 9.30 7.57
CA THR A 464 26.40 9.69 7.78
C THR A 464 27.36 8.50 7.92
N GLN A 465 26.87 7.33 8.35
CA GLN A 465 27.68 6.10 8.40
C GLN A 465 28.10 5.61 7.01
N GLN A 466 27.43 6.08 5.95
CA GLN A 466 27.71 5.76 4.55
C GLN A 466 28.52 6.85 3.83
N ALA A 467 29.24 7.72 4.55
CA ALA A 467 29.95 8.88 3.96
C ALA A 467 30.99 8.53 2.87
N GLY A 468 31.46 7.28 2.79
CA GLY A 468 32.37 6.81 1.73
C GLY A 468 31.67 6.51 0.39
N THR A 469 30.34 6.39 0.39
CA THR A 469 29.52 6.01 -0.76
C THR A 469 29.05 7.26 -1.49
N LYS A 470 29.51 7.45 -2.72
CA LYS A 470 29.00 8.52 -3.59
C LYS A 470 27.63 8.14 -4.13
N ASP A 471 26.83 9.14 -4.49
CA ASP A 471 25.53 8.96 -5.15
C ASP A 471 24.50 8.17 -4.32
N PHE A 472 24.56 8.32 -2.99
CA PHE A 472 23.60 7.74 -2.05
C PHE A 472 22.46 8.73 -1.75
N THR A 473 21.22 8.25 -1.75
CA THR A 473 20.01 9.05 -1.46
C THR A 473 19.40 8.67 -0.12
N ALA A 474 19.02 9.62 0.72
CA ALA A 474 18.30 9.29 1.96
C ALA A 474 16.85 8.89 1.68
N LEU A 475 16.14 9.64 0.84
CA LEU A 475 14.73 9.40 0.51
C LEU A 475 14.45 9.48 -1.00
N ASN A 476 14.04 8.37 -1.59
CA ASN A 476 13.57 8.31 -2.97
C ASN A 476 12.04 8.30 -2.96
N TRP A 477 11.42 9.42 -3.34
CA TRP A 477 10.00 9.70 -3.03
C TRP A 477 9.13 9.73 -4.29
N ARG A 478 9.18 8.68 -5.11
CA ARG A 478 8.40 8.58 -6.36
C ARG A 478 6.96 8.13 -6.10
N VAL A 479 6.21 8.91 -5.34
CA VAL A 479 4.81 8.66 -4.98
C VAL A 479 3.85 9.60 -5.71
N ALA A 480 2.56 9.41 -5.50
CA ALA A 480 1.45 10.15 -6.12
C ALA A 480 0.64 10.90 -5.04
N GLN A 481 -0.60 11.28 -5.35
CA GLN A 481 -1.49 12.06 -4.51
C GLN A 481 -1.77 11.39 -3.14
N ASN A 482 -2.23 12.21 -2.17
CA ASN A 482 -2.39 11.84 -0.75
C ASN A 482 -1.12 11.29 -0.08
N SER A 483 0.05 11.58 -0.63
CA SER A 483 1.34 11.27 -0.01
C SER A 483 1.95 12.53 0.58
N GLY A 484 2.81 12.40 1.60
CA GLY A 484 3.30 13.57 2.31
C GLY A 484 4.35 13.30 3.36
N LEU A 485 4.98 14.37 3.82
CA LEU A 485 5.93 14.37 4.94
C LEU A 485 5.44 15.37 5.97
N VAL A 486 5.57 15.02 7.26
CA VAL A 486 5.26 15.92 8.38
C VAL A 486 6.38 15.81 9.40
N ASN A 487 7.08 16.92 9.68
CA ASN A 487 8.16 16.97 10.66
C ASN A 487 9.24 15.88 10.42
N VAL A 488 9.82 15.87 9.21
CA VAL A 488 10.88 14.92 8.84
C VAL A 488 12.23 15.62 8.85
N GLN A 489 13.25 14.98 9.42
CA GLN A 489 14.63 15.47 9.34
C GLN A 489 15.49 14.54 8.51
N ILE A 490 16.34 15.08 7.66
CA ILE A 490 17.28 14.33 6.83
C ILE A 490 18.69 14.81 7.15
N ARG A 491 19.54 13.92 7.67
CA ARG A 491 20.91 14.22 8.10
C ARG A 491 21.90 13.48 7.23
N LEU A 492 22.65 14.23 6.44
CA LEU A 492 23.56 13.71 5.43
C LEU A 492 25.03 13.90 5.86
N PRO A 493 25.98 13.14 5.30
CA PRO A 493 27.38 13.52 5.33
C PRO A 493 27.62 14.75 4.43
N GLN A 494 28.57 15.61 4.82
CA GLN A 494 28.93 16.82 4.08
C GLN A 494 29.31 16.53 2.63
N ASP A 495 28.71 17.23 1.67
CA ASP A 495 29.08 17.26 0.24
C ASP A 495 29.07 15.91 -0.51
N VAL A 496 28.44 14.85 0.01
CA VAL A 496 28.41 13.53 -0.67
C VAL A 496 27.02 13.10 -1.12
N HIS A 497 26.02 13.10 -0.22
CA HIS A 497 24.73 12.45 -0.48
C HIS A 497 23.64 13.40 -0.99
N THR A 498 22.56 12.82 -1.51
CA THR A 498 21.30 13.50 -1.83
C THR A 498 20.27 13.27 -0.72
N GLY A 499 19.58 14.32 -0.29
CA GLY A 499 18.52 14.21 0.71
C GLY A 499 17.29 13.52 0.14
N MET A 500 16.68 14.13 -0.87
CA MET A 500 15.47 13.63 -1.52
C MET A 500 15.64 13.56 -3.03
N LEU A 501 15.11 12.50 -3.65
CA LEU A 501 15.16 12.27 -5.09
C LEU A 501 13.77 12.03 -5.67
N TRP A 502 13.43 12.78 -6.73
CA TRP A 502 12.34 12.48 -7.66
C TRP A 502 12.91 12.27 -9.06
N GLN A 503 12.82 11.05 -9.59
CA GLN A 503 13.37 10.74 -10.91
C GLN A 503 12.31 10.07 -11.79
N SER A 504 12.24 10.48 -13.05
CA SER A 504 11.46 9.83 -14.12
C SER A 504 12.37 8.97 -14.98
N LEU A 505 12.09 7.68 -15.13
CA LEU A 505 12.64 6.87 -16.22
C LEU A 505 11.89 7.20 -17.51
N GLY A 506 12.36 8.19 -18.28
CA GLY A 506 11.61 8.56 -19.49
C GLY A 506 12.25 9.43 -20.57
N PHE A 507 13.35 10.17 -20.34
CA PHE A 507 13.91 11.02 -21.40
C PHE A 507 15.44 11.11 -21.46
N ILE A 508 16.15 10.47 -20.54
CA ILE A 508 17.61 10.39 -20.60
C ILE A 508 17.96 8.94 -20.28
N ALA A 509 18.57 8.25 -21.24
CA ALA A 509 19.40 7.10 -20.92
C ALA A 509 20.59 7.65 -20.11
N ALA A 510 20.41 7.86 -18.81
CA ALA A 510 21.51 8.13 -17.91
C ALA A 510 22.33 6.83 -17.84
N PRO A 511 23.56 6.78 -18.38
CA PRO A 511 24.27 5.52 -18.54
C PRO A 511 24.87 4.96 -17.23
N THR A 512 24.47 5.43 -16.04
CA THR A 512 25.14 5.06 -14.77
C THR A 512 24.28 4.89 -13.51
N ASP A 513 22.97 5.19 -13.48
CA ASP A 513 22.22 5.13 -12.21
C ASP A 513 21.56 3.77 -11.97
N PHE A 514 22.41 2.79 -11.71
CA PHE A 514 22.11 1.39 -11.40
C PHE A 514 21.64 1.22 -9.95
N CYS A 515 20.62 2.00 -9.57
CA CYS A 515 20.05 1.99 -8.24
C CYS A 515 18.88 1.03 -8.16
N ALA A 516 19.25 -0.26 -8.16
CA ALA A 516 18.40 -1.44 -8.23
C ALA A 516 17.66 -1.58 -9.57
N GLY A 517 17.34 -2.83 -9.95
CA GLY A 517 16.45 -3.15 -11.08
C GLY A 517 15.00 -2.71 -10.84
N ILE A 518 14.81 -1.50 -10.31
CA ILE A 518 13.54 -0.89 -9.94
C ILE A 518 13.10 -0.02 -11.13
N SER A 519 12.18 -0.56 -11.92
CA SER A 519 11.46 0.22 -12.93
C SER A 519 10.31 0.97 -12.25
N MET A 520 10.54 2.20 -11.79
CA MET A 520 9.48 3.09 -11.29
C MET A 520 9.30 4.29 -12.23
N GLY A 521 8.03 4.57 -12.57
CA GLY A 521 7.62 5.72 -13.38
C GLY A 521 7.73 7.06 -12.63
N ARG A 522 7.12 8.11 -13.20
CA ARG A 522 7.19 9.49 -12.65
C ARG A 522 6.22 9.61 -11.47
N GLY A 523 6.57 10.38 -10.43
CA GLY A 523 5.62 10.68 -9.32
C GLY A 523 4.62 11.80 -9.68
N SER A 524 3.53 11.92 -8.91
CA SER A 524 2.45 12.91 -9.08
C SER A 524 1.90 13.43 -7.74
N THR A 525 2.79 13.70 -6.79
CA THR A 525 2.38 14.15 -5.45
C THR A 525 2.14 15.64 -5.41
N VAL A 526 0.98 16.08 -4.90
CA VAL A 526 0.64 17.51 -4.81
C VAL A 526 1.50 18.28 -3.81
N GLN A 527 1.95 17.65 -2.72
CA GLN A 527 2.75 18.30 -1.69
C GLN A 527 3.63 17.34 -0.88
N VAL A 528 4.83 17.80 -0.52
CA VAL A 528 5.58 17.36 0.67
C VAL A 528 5.98 18.59 1.46
N GLY A 529 6.16 18.46 2.77
CA GLY A 529 6.57 19.62 3.55
C GLY A 529 7.12 19.33 4.92
N ASP A 530 7.31 20.42 5.67
CA ASP A 530 7.69 20.41 7.08
C ASP A 530 8.96 19.55 7.31
N THR A 531 9.96 19.75 6.44
CA THR A 531 11.14 18.90 6.36
C THR A 531 12.43 19.71 6.42
N MET A 532 13.39 19.26 7.24
CA MET A 532 14.72 19.84 7.35
C MET A 532 15.78 18.90 6.75
N VAL A 533 16.58 19.39 5.82
CA VAL A 533 17.75 18.69 5.27
C VAL A 533 19.02 19.39 5.74
N SER A 534 19.91 18.64 6.40
CA SER A 534 21.20 19.13 6.88
C SER A 534 22.36 18.45 6.15
N PHE A 535 23.34 19.25 5.73
CA PHE A 535 24.51 18.83 4.96
C PHE A 535 24.15 18.17 3.62
N GLY A 536 25.09 17.43 3.03
CA GLY A 536 24.90 16.76 1.75
C GLY A 536 25.33 17.59 0.55
N ASN A 537 25.45 16.90 -0.58
CA ASN A 537 25.73 17.54 -1.86
C ASN A 537 24.47 18.23 -2.41
N ILE A 538 23.32 17.55 -2.34
CA ILE A 538 22.04 18.06 -2.84
C ILE A 538 20.96 17.80 -1.79
N GLY A 539 20.21 18.84 -1.41
CA GLY A 539 19.06 18.70 -0.52
C GLY A 539 17.91 17.95 -1.20
N VAL A 540 17.34 18.55 -2.25
CA VAL A 540 16.31 17.95 -3.12
C VAL A 540 16.80 17.93 -4.56
N ASP A 541 16.73 16.76 -5.19
CA ASP A 541 17.02 16.56 -6.60
C ASP A 541 15.74 16.19 -7.37
N TYR A 542 15.16 17.19 -8.03
CA TYR A 542 13.93 17.07 -8.81
C TYR A 542 14.26 16.83 -10.29
N LEU A 543 14.41 15.57 -10.64
CA LEU A 543 14.80 15.10 -11.98
C LEU A 543 13.60 14.68 -12.86
N GLY A 544 12.41 14.48 -12.29
CA GLY A 544 11.20 14.32 -13.09
C GLY A 544 9.98 13.69 -12.40
N ALA A 545 9.28 14.47 -11.57
CA ALA A 545 7.86 14.21 -11.26
C ALA A 545 6.97 15.00 -12.22
N GLN A 546 5.66 14.78 -12.18
CA GLN A 546 4.73 15.70 -12.82
C GLN A 546 4.75 17.04 -12.09
N GLU A 547 4.32 17.05 -10.84
CA GLU A 547 4.30 18.21 -9.95
C GLU A 547 4.75 17.85 -8.54
N VAL A 548 5.14 18.88 -7.78
CA VAL A 548 5.20 18.83 -6.32
C VAL A 548 5.20 20.24 -5.72
N THR A 549 4.53 20.40 -4.57
CA THR A 549 4.77 21.53 -3.66
C THR A 549 5.75 21.11 -2.57
N LEU A 550 6.85 21.84 -2.41
CA LEU A 550 7.76 21.79 -1.28
C LEU A 550 7.38 22.89 -0.29
N LYS A 551 6.63 22.53 0.76
CA LYS A 551 6.10 23.46 1.78
C LYS A 551 7.00 23.48 3.01
N ASN A 552 7.38 24.66 3.50
CA ASN A 552 8.05 24.80 4.80
C ASN A 552 9.32 23.94 4.92
N MET A 553 10.18 24.01 3.90
CA MET A 553 11.44 23.26 3.87
C MET A 553 12.56 24.07 4.52
N THR A 554 13.50 23.41 5.19
CA THR A 554 14.75 24.03 5.64
C THR A 554 15.95 23.29 5.08
N PHE A 555 16.84 23.98 4.40
CA PHE A 555 18.13 23.46 3.93
C PHE A 555 19.24 24.13 4.69
N LYS A 556 20.06 23.34 5.39
CA LYS A 556 21.15 23.84 6.20
C LYS A 556 22.48 23.21 5.81
N ASP A 557 23.50 24.03 5.59
CA ASP A 557 24.87 23.58 5.29
C ASP A 557 24.98 22.65 4.06
N THR A 558 24.01 22.72 3.14
CA THR A 558 23.96 21.90 1.91
C THR A 558 24.76 22.56 0.78
N THR A 559 25.45 21.79 -0.06
CA THR A 559 26.13 22.37 -1.25
C THR A 559 25.11 22.94 -2.25
N VAL A 560 24.08 22.17 -2.62
CA VAL A 560 22.91 22.63 -3.39
C VAL A 560 21.66 22.38 -2.57
N GLY A 561 20.81 23.39 -2.40
CA GLY A 561 19.54 23.24 -1.70
C GLY A 561 18.55 22.41 -2.55
N ILE A 562 18.10 23.00 -3.66
CA ILE A 562 17.17 22.37 -4.60
C ILE A 562 17.76 22.42 -6.01
N ARG A 563 17.83 21.26 -6.67
CA ARG A 563 18.19 21.15 -8.08
C ARG A 563 17.01 20.66 -8.88
N THR A 564 16.74 21.30 -10.02
CA THR A 564 15.69 20.86 -10.95
C THR A 564 16.29 20.58 -12.32
N ALA A 565 15.98 19.41 -12.89
CA ALA A 565 16.44 19.01 -14.23
C ALA A 565 15.34 18.44 -15.13
N GLY A 566 14.12 18.26 -14.61
CA GLY A 566 12.98 17.75 -15.38
C GLY A 566 11.66 17.93 -14.62
N GLY A 567 10.59 17.34 -15.15
CA GLY A 567 9.23 17.44 -14.61
C GLY A 567 8.43 18.61 -15.16
N PHE A 568 7.19 18.79 -14.70
CA PHE A 568 6.27 19.78 -15.28
C PHE A 568 6.20 21.07 -14.45
N ALA A 569 5.92 20.96 -13.14
CA ALA A 569 5.92 22.10 -12.23
C ALA A 569 6.54 21.76 -10.87
N ILE A 570 7.06 22.77 -10.17
CA ILE A 570 7.46 22.67 -8.78
C ILE A 570 7.17 23.99 -8.06
N ASN A 571 6.50 23.92 -6.91
CA ASN A 571 6.23 25.06 -6.05
C ASN A 571 7.09 24.98 -4.78
N ILE A 572 7.88 26.00 -4.50
CA ILE A 572 8.76 26.12 -3.33
C ILE A 572 8.15 27.21 -2.45
N PHE A 573 7.56 26.83 -1.32
CA PHE A 573 6.76 27.74 -0.50
C PHE A 573 7.26 27.75 0.94
N ALA A 574 7.51 28.95 1.47
CA ALA A 574 7.97 29.17 2.84
C ALA A 574 9.28 28.44 3.18
N THR A 575 10.22 28.39 2.24
CA THR A 575 11.49 27.68 2.40
C THR A 575 12.55 28.56 3.05
N THR A 576 13.39 27.96 3.89
CA THR A 576 14.60 28.58 4.44
C THR A 576 15.85 27.90 3.87
N PHE A 577 16.76 28.69 3.33
CA PHE A 577 18.12 28.26 2.99
C PHE A 577 19.09 28.93 3.96
N ASP A 578 19.80 28.15 4.77
CA ASP A 578 20.77 28.63 5.75
C ASP A 578 22.15 28.07 5.42
N THR A 579 23.09 28.95 5.08
CA THR A 579 24.48 28.58 4.78
C THR A 579 24.56 27.58 3.62
N VAL A 580 23.77 27.81 2.57
CA VAL A 580 23.67 26.94 1.40
C VAL A 580 24.55 27.46 0.26
N GLY A 581 25.31 26.57 -0.38
CA GLY A 581 26.17 26.94 -1.51
C GLY A 581 25.37 27.52 -2.67
N PHE A 582 24.39 26.76 -3.19
CA PHE A 582 23.45 27.24 -4.22
C PHE A 582 22.02 26.86 -3.83
N PRO A 583 21.20 27.81 -3.33
CA PRO A 583 19.82 27.53 -2.90
C PRO A 583 18.98 26.86 -3.97
N VAL A 584 18.93 27.40 -5.19
CA VAL A 584 18.14 26.85 -6.31
C VAL A 584 18.96 26.80 -7.61
N VAL A 585 18.99 25.63 -8.25
CA VAL A 585 19.75 25.38 -9.50
C VAL A 585 18.87 24.75 -10.58
N PHE A 586 18.78 25.40 -11.74
CA PHE A 586 18.14 24.85 -12.94
C PHE A 586 19.18 24.28 -13.90
N GLN A 587 19.14 22.97 -14.14
CA GLN A 587 20.24 22.28 -14.82
C GLN A 587 20.05 22.05 -16.33
N GLN A 588 18.81 21.94 -16.84
CA GLN A 588 18.54 21.58 -18.24
C GLN A 588 17.49 22.47 -18.92
N ASP A 589 17.61 22.60 -20.26
CA ASP A 589 16.62 23.21 -21.14
C ASP A 589 15.31 22.39 -21.13
N GLY A 590 14.16 23.07 -21.07
CA GLY A 590 12.85 22.41 -20.96
C GLY A 590 12.47 21.95 -19.54
N GLY A 591 13.19 22.42 -18.51
CA GLY A 591 12.87 22.20 -17.10
C GLY A 591 11.49 22.73 -16.67
N PRO A 592 11.04 22.40 -15.44
CA PRO A 592 9.69 22.67 -14.96
C PRO A 592 9.42 24.18 -14.85
N PHE A 593 8.15 24.55 -14.78
CA PHE A 593 7.80 25.85 -14.19
C PHE A 593 8.13 25.83 -12.70
N VAL A 594 8.80 26.88 -12.20
CA VAL A 594 9.19 26.98 -10.79
C VAL A 594 8.55 28.20 -10.14
N SER A 595 7.74 27.98 -9.09
CA SER A 595 7.23 29.05 -8.24
C SER A 595 8.00 29.06 -6.93
N ILE A 596 8.50 30.22 -6.51
CA ILE A 596 9.22 30.38 -5.24
C ILE A 596 8.60 31.53 -4.45
N ILE A 597 8.11 31.22 -3.24
CA ILE A 597 7.26 32.11 -2.45
C ILE A 597 7.75 32.15 -1.01
N ASP A 598 7.77 33.34 -0.41
CA ASP A 598 8.00 33.58 1.03
C ASP A 598 9.28 32.90 1.54
N THR A 599 10.34 32.99 0.74
CA THR A 599 11.59 32.26 0.99
C THR A 599 12.62 33.16 1.63
N VAL A 600 13.37 32.61 2.59
CA VAL A 600 14.48 33.29 3.26
C VAL A 600 15.78 32.58 2.90
N SER A 601 16.79 33.36 2.49
CA SER A 601 18.13 32.89 2.16
C SER A 601 19.13 33.61 3.08
N VAL A 602 19.73 32.85 3.99
CA VAL A 602 20.66 33.32 5.03
C VAL A 602 22.05 32.78 4.72
N SER A 603 23.06 33.66 4.72
CA SER A 603 24.50 33.32 4.56
C SER A 603 24.81 32.37 3.40
N SER A 604 23.98 32.41 2.35
CA SER A 604 24.06 31.53 1.18
C SER A 604 24.69 32.28 -0.01
N HIS A 605 25.13 31.57 -1.06
CA HIS A 605 25.62 32.27 -2.27
C HIS A 605 24.45 32.71 -3.19
N VAL A 606 24.69 32.75 -4.51
CA VAL A 606 23.70 33.12 -5.53
C VAL A 606 22.43 32.31 -5.35
N PHE A 607 21.33 33.00 -5.04
CA PHE A 607 20.06 32.38 -4.67
C PHE A 607 19.50 31.46 -5.78
N LEU A 608 19.41 31.97 -7.01
CA LEU A 608 18.94 31.19 -8.16
C LEU A 608 19.97 31.22 -9.29
N THR A 609 20.38 30.03 -9.74
CA THR A 609 21.21 29.86 -10.93
C THR A 609 20.50 29.00 -11.98
N SER A 610 20.64 29.35 -13.25
CA SER A 610 20.10 28.56 -14.35
C SER A 610 21.12 28.38 -15.47
N ASN A 611 21.37 27.12 -15.84
CA ASN A 611 22.07 26.78 -17.08
C ASN A 611 21.14 26.78 -18.29
N ASN A 612 19.82 26.65 -18.06
CA ASN A 612 18.80 26.86 -19.08
C ASN A 612 18.77 28.34 -19.45
N ALA A 613 18.82 28.65 -20.74
CA ALA A 613 18.78 30.02 -21.25
C ALA A 613 17.37 30.63 -21.25
N PHE A 614 16.34 29.78 -21.20
CA PHE A 614 14.93 30.15 -21.21
C PHE A 614 14.12 29.45 -20.09
N PRO A 615 14.49 29.59 -18.80
CA PRO A 615 13.72 29.01 -17.72
C PRO A 615 12.36 29.73 -17.57
N ASN A 616 11.38 29.09 -16.93
CA ASN A 616 10.12 29.74 -16.57
C ASN A 616 9.93 29.70 -15.06
N PHE A 617 9.90 30.86 -14.40
CA PHE A 617 9.72 30.92 -12.96
C PHE A 617 9.10 32.23 -12.47
N VAL A 618 8.56 32.17 -11.26
CA VAL A 618 8.16 33.34 -10.47
C VAL A 618 8.87 33.32 -9.12
N LEU A 619 9.38 34.49 -8.73
CA LEU A 619 9.80 34.79 -7.36
C LEU A 619 8.76 35.72 -6.74
N GLU A 620 8.34 35.42 -5.52
CA GLU A 620 7.45 36.29 -4.76
C GLU A 620 7.91 36.36 -3.30
N ASN A 621 8.30 37.55 -2.83
CA ASN A 621 8.68 37.83 -1.45
C ASN A 621 9.90 37.00 -0.98
N ILE A 622 11.06 37.26 -1.62
CA ILE A 622 12.32 36.60 -1.30
C ILE A 622 13.19 37.53 -0.45
N ASN A 623 13.58 37.06 0.74
CA ASN A 623 14.45 37.79 1.67
C ASN A 623 15.85 37.19 1.66
N ILE A 624 16.86 38.03 1.51
CA ILE A 624 18.27 37.63 1.34
C ILE A 624 19.12 38.52 2.26
N ASP A 625 20.00 37.93 3.06
CA ASP A 625 20.92 38.69 3.92
C ASP A 625 22.28 38.96 3.25
N ASN A 626 22.77 38.02 2.44
CA ASN A 626 24.08 38.08 1.81
C ASN A 626 24.03 38.86 0.50
N THR A 627 24.51 40.10 0.54
CA THR A 627 24.58 40.99 -0.63
C THR A 627 25.94 40.96 -1.34
N GLU A 628 26.79 39.95 -1.10
CA GLU A 628 28.06 39.78 -1.82
C GLU A 628 27.89 39.16 -3.21
N HIS A 629 26.70 38.61 -3.49
CA HIS A 629 26.37 37.91 -4.73
C HIS A 629 25.14 38.49 -5.42
N ASP A 630 25.08 38.33 -6.73
CA ASP A 630 23.83 38.52 -7.48
C ASP A 630 22.77 37.52 -7.01
N VAL A 631 21.50 37.90 -7.10
CA VAL A 631 20.38 37.08 -6.62
C VAL A 631 19.98 36.05 -7.67
N VAL A 632 19.91 36.45 -8.93
CA VAL A 632 19.52 35.57 -10.04
C VAL A 632 20.55 35.65 -11.15
N VAL A 633 21.09 34.50 -11.55
CA VAL A 633 22.04 34.37 -12.67
C VAL A 633 21.53 33.32 -13.66
N ILE A 634 21.33 33.73 -14.92
CA ILE A 634 20.84 32.86 -15.99
C ILE A 634 21.88 32.84 -17.12
N ALA A 635 22.33 31.65 -17.52
CA ALA A 635 23.37 31.45 -18.53
C ALA A 635 24.63 32.31 -18.27
N GLY A 636 25.02 32.44 -17.00
CA GLY A 636 26.15 33.26 -16.56
C GLY A 636 25.92 34.78 -16.61
N GLN A 637 24.71 35.25 -16.94
CA GLN A 637 24.34 36.67 -16.95
C GLN A 637 23.49 37.01 -15.71
N PRO A 638 23.83 38.06 -14.95
CA PRO A 638 23.01 38.50 -13.83
C PRO A 638 21.70 39.10 -14.33
N LYS A 639 20.58 38.67 -13.73
CA LYS A 639 19.22 39.16 -14.00
C LYS A 639 18.65 39.97 -12.85
N ILE A 640 18.99 39.58 -11.62
CA ILE A 640 18.74 40.37 -10.43
C ILE A 640 20.09 40.50 -9.72
N THR A 641 20.59 41.73 -9.63
CA THR A 641 21.84 42.04 -8.93
C THR A 641 21.67 42.01 -7.42
N ALA A 642 22.78 42.03 -6.68
CA ALA A 642 22.82 41.99 -5.22
C ALA A 642 21.83 42.95 -4.54
N ARG A 643 20.95 42.40 -3.70
CA ARG A 643 19.94 43.13 -2.92
C ARG A 643 19.39 42.24 -1.79
N THR A 644 18.76 42.86 -0.80
CA THR A 644 18.25 42.14 0.38
C THR A 644 16.82 41.63 0.24
N HIS A 645 16.08 42.09 -0.76
CA HIS A 645 14.68 41.72 -0.94
C HIS A 645 14.26 41.77 -2.41
N VAL A 646 13.51 40.76 -2.85
CA VAL A 646 12.82 40.71 -4.14
C VAL A 646 11.32 40.59 -3.88
N GLY A 647 10.53 41.53 -4.41
CA GLY A 647 9.08 41.48 -4.37
C GLY A 647 8.54 40.41 -5.33
N THR A 648 7.81 40.79 -6.38
CA THR A 648 7.38 39.86 -7.43
C THR A 648 8.25 40.01 -8.68
N TYR A 649 8.87 38.92 -9.13
CA TYR A 649 9.64 38.87 -10.37
C TYR A 649 9.24 37.64 -11.19
N VAL A 650 8.81 37.85 -12.43
CA VAL A 650 8.44 36.78 -13.37
C VAL A 650 9.44 36.78 -14.52
N HIS A 651 9.92 35.58 -14.85
CA HIS A 651 10.77 35.35 -16.02
C HIS A 651 10.17 34.16 -16.77
N GLY A 652 9.58 34.42 -17.94
CA GLY A 652 8.83 33.39 -18.68
C GLY A 652 7.70 33.92 -19.57
N ASN A 653 6.90 33.00 -20.10
CA ASN A 653 5.77 33.30 -20.99
C ASN A 653 4.69 34.10 -20.26
N THR A 654 4.55 35.39 -20.56
CA THR A 654 3.66 36.31 -19.84
C THR A 654 2.53 36.80 -20.75
N PHE A 655 1.29 36.71 -20.29
CA PHE A 655 0.15 37.18 -21.08
C PHE A 655 0.19 38.70 -21.27
N GLY A 656 -0.06 39.15 -22.50
CA GLY A 656 -0.18 40.57 -22.84
C GLY A 656 1.15 41.34 -22.95
N SER A 657 2.30 40.67 -22.89
CA SER A 657 3.61 41.29 -23.12
C SER A 657 4.07 41.18 -24.58
N GLY A 658 4.96 42.10 -24.97
CA GLY A 658 5.60 42.09 -26.29
C GLY A 658 7.12 42.23 -26.12
N PRO A 659 7.90 41.14 -26.28
CA PRO A 659 7.52 39.75 -26.63
C PRO A 659 6.77 38.98 -25.52
N ILE A 660 6.17 37.83 -25.86
CA ILE A 660 5.45 36.94 -24.90
C ILE A 660 6.41 36.41 -23.84
N TYR A 661 7.56 35.86 -24.23
CA TYR A 661 8.58 35.43 -23.29
C TYR A 661 9.30 36.67 -22.72
N GLN A 662 9.09 36.96 -21.44
CA GLN A 662 9.77 38.06 -20.75
C GLN A 662 11.08 37.59 -20.12
N ALA A 663 12.20 37.97 -20.74
CA ALA A 663 13.54 37.64 -20.26
C ALA A 663 14.11 38.65 -19.23
N ASP A 664 13.54 39.85 -19.14
CA ASP A 664 14.02 40.96 -18.30
C ASP A 664 12.83 41.76 -17.76
N GLY A 665 11.88 41.08 -17.10
CA GLY A 665 10.72 41.71 -16.47
C GLY A 665 11.13 42.61 -15.29
N PRO A 666 10.34 43.65 -14.94
CA PRO A 666 10.61 44.46 -13.76
C PRO A 666 10.36 43.66 -12.48
N ILE A 667 11.12 43.97 -11.43
CA ILE A 667 10.74 43.58 -10.07
C ILE A 667 9.62 44.51 -9.63
N ARG A 668 8.48 43.92 -9.26
CA ARG A 668 7.28 44.62 -8.80
C ARG A 668 7.20 44.58 -7.29
N ASP A 669 6.62 45.63 -6.71
CA ASP A 669 6.30 45.64 -5.29
C ASP A 669 5.27 44.55 -4.97
N LEU A 670 5.35 44.01 -3.75
CA LEU A 670 4.38 43.02 -3.28
C LEU A 670 3.01 43.68 -3.12
N SER A 671 2.03 43.13 -3.83
CA SER A 671 0.62 43.51 -3.70
C SER A 671 -0.16 42.28 -3.25
N ARG A 672 -0.31 42.13 -1.94
CA ARG A 672 -1.09 41.05 -1.32
C ARG A 672 -2.21 41.64 -0.47
N PRO A 673 -3.45 41.16 -0.61
CA PRO A 673 -4.52 41.46 0.34
C PRO A 673 -4.12 41.04 1.76
N SER A 674 -4.28 41.94 2.72
CA SER A 674 -3.95 41.67 4.13
C SER A 674 -4.73 40.49 4.73
N GLN A 675 -5.86 40.13 4.13
CA GLN A 675 -6.70 39.02 4.58
C GLN A 675 -6.04 37.66 4.30
N ILE A 676 -5.24 37.54 3.24
CA ILE A 676 -4.50 36.30 2.91
C ILE A 676 -3.02 36.36 3.32
N ALA A 677 -2.48 37.55 3.56
CA ALA A 677 -1.12 37.74 4.03
C ALA A 677 -1.05 38.84 5.11
N PRO A 678 -1.62 38.61 6.31
CA PRO A 678 -1.77 39.64 7.35
C PRO A 678 -0.45 40.23 7.82
N ASP A 679 0.61 39.43 7.83
CA ASP A 679 1.97 39.84 8.22
C ASP A 679 2.88 40.05 7.01
N GLY A 680 2.32 40.14 5.81
CA GLY A 680 3.05 40.23 4.54
C GLY A 680 3.43 38.88 3.93
N ASN A 681 3.66 37.85 4.75
CA ASN A 681 3.80 36.45 4.31
C ASN A 681 2.43 35.76 4.27
N TYR A 682 2.27 34.79 3.37
CA TYR A 682 1.18 33.83 3.47
C TYR A 682 1.40 32.97 4.74
N PRO A 683 0.35 32.72 5.52
CA PRO A 683 0.37 31.79 6.65
C PRO A 683 0.85 30.40 6.25
N VAL A 684 1.60 29.76 7.15
CA VAL A 684 2.13 28.40 7.00
C VAL A 684 1.67 27.62 8.21
N MET A 685 0.93 26.53 7.99
CA MET A 685 0.47 25.65 9.06
C MET A 685 0.98 24.24 8.83
N THR A 686 1.42 23.60 9.92
CA THR A 686 1.85 22.20 9.97
C THR A 686 0.78 21.42 10.71
N ALA A 687 0.53 20.18 10.30
CA ALA A 687 -0.38 19.29 11.01
C ALA A 687 0.25 18.93 12.38
N ASP A 688 -0.38 19.36 13.49
CA ASP A 688 0.18 19.19 14.83
C ASP A 688 0.01 17.72 15.30
N PRO A 689 1.09 17.00 15.63
CA PRO A 689 0.99 15.67 16.24
C PRO A 689 0.69 15.72 17.75
N TYR A 690 0.62 16.90 18.35
CA TYR A 690 0.40 17.16 19.77
C TYR A 690 1.44 16.43 20.65
N PRO A 691 2.75 16.76 20.51
CA PRO A 691 3.82 16.01 21.17
C PRO A 691 3.75 16.05 22.71
N GLU A 692 3.11 17.08 23.27
CA GLU A 692 2.92 17.26 24.71
C GLU A 692 1.62 16.63 25.26
N ALA A 693 0.71 16.19 24.38
CA ALA A 693 -0.56 15.62 24.81
C ALA A 693 -0.38 14.18 25.32
N THR A 694 -1.11 13.87 26.38
CA THR A 694 -1.17 12.54 27.00
C THR A 694 -2.49 11.85 26.66
N VAL A 695 -2.65 10.58 27.03
CA VAL A 695 -3.92 9.85 26.83
C VAL A 695 -5.11 10.47 27.56
N GLU A 696 -4.88 11.29 28.59
CA GLU A 696 -5.95 11.99 29.30
C GLU A 696 -6.56 13.13 28.45
N ASP A 697 -5.82 13.64 27.48
CA ASP A 697 -6.26 14.70 26.56
C ASP A 697 -7.05 14.15 25.37
N ILE A 698 -7.16 12.82 25.25
CA ILE A 698 -7.78 12.14 24.11
C ILE A 698 -9.17 11.60 24.46
N VAL A 699 -10.07 11.68 23.50
CA VAL A 699 -11.32 10.90 23.45
C VAL A 699 -11.22 9.96 22.26
N ASN A 700 -11.05 8.66 22.52
CA ASN A 700 -11.23 7.63 21.49
C ASN A 700 -12.73 7.52 21.18
N LEU A 701 -13.12 7.92 19.97
CA LEU A 701 -14.51 7.99 19.54
C LEU A 701 -15.19 6.62 19.41
N LYS A 702 -14.48 5.49 19.46
CA LYS A 702 -15.10 4.15 19.52
C LYS A 702 -15.15 3.57 20.94
N SER A 703 -14.66 4.28 21.94
CA SER A 703 -14.68 3.83 23.33
C SER A 703 -15.87 4.43 24.09
N PRO A 704 -16.91 3.64 24.45
CA PRO A 704 -18.05 4.14 25.22
C PRO A 704 -17.67 4.73 26.58
N ALA A 705 -16.50 4.33 27.11
CA ALA A 705 -15.99 4.86 28.37
C ALA A 705 -15.43 6.29 28.25
N GLN A 706 -15.11 6.74 27.03
CA GLN A 706 -14.49 8.04 26.75
C GLN A 706 -15.40 8.96 25.92
N ASP A 707 -16.24 8.40 25.04
CA ASP A 707 -17.02 9.17 24.07
C ASP A 707 -18.33 9.76 24.63
N GLY A 708 -18.68 9.46 25.89
CA GLY A 708 -19.96 9.84 26.51
C GLY A 708 -20.98 8.70 26.62
N GLY A 709 -20.57 7.46 26.32
CA GLY A 709 -21.42 6.26 26.40
C GLY A 709 -22.10 5.91 25.08
N PHE A 710 -21.60 6.44 23.96
CA PHE A 710 -22.14 6.16 22.64
C PHE A 710 -21.60 4.83 22.12
N THR A 711 -22.23 4.29 21.07
CA THR A 711 -21.79 3.04 20.44
C THR A 711 -21.57 3.34 18.97
N ILE A 712 -20.30 3.50 18.61
CA ILE A 712 -19.86 3.77 17.25
C ILE A 712 -19.12 2.51 16.76
N LYS A 713 -19.49 2.02 15.58
CA LYS A 713 -18.97 0.74 15.05
C LYS A 713 -17.86 0.94 14.03
N GLY A 714 -18.05 1.83 13.06
CA GLY A 714 -17.14 1.99 11.93
C GLY A 714 -17.04 0.72 11.07
N ASP A 715 -18.11 -0.08 11.03
CA ASP A 715 -18.11 -1.42 10.42
C ASP A 715 -18.56 -1.43 8.94
N GLY A 716 -18.74 -0.26 8.32
CA GLY A 716 -19.18 -0.17 6.94
C GLY A 716 -20.61 -0.67 6.69
N SER A 717 -21.44 -0.85 7.73
CA SER A 717 -22.83 -1.31 7.62
C SER A 717 -23.82 -0.61 8.56
N THR A 718 -23.40 -0.37 9.81
CA THR A 718 -24.17 0.32 10.84
C THR A 718 -24.25 1.81 10.54
N ASP A 719 -25.44 2.41 10.66
CA ASP A 719 -25.57 3.87 10.65
C ASP A 719 -25.08 4.44 11.98
N ASP A 720 -23.82 4.90 11.98
CA ASP A 720 -23.15 5.52 13.11
C ASP A 720 -23.54 7.00 13.29
N GLY A 721 -24.33 7.57 12.38
CA GLY A 721 -24.43 9.03 12.25
C GLY A 721 -24.88 9.78 13.49
N ASN A 722 -25.84 9.24 14.25
CA ASN A 722 -26.28 9.87 15.51
C ASN A 722 -25.24 9.73 16.63
N ALA A 723 -24.59 8.57 16.73
CA ALA A 723 -23.59 8.31 17.76
C ALA A 723 -22.31 9.12 17.50
N LEU A 724 -21.83 9.10 16.25
CA LEU A 724 -20.65 9.87 15.82
C LEU A 724 -20.85 11.38 16.02
N GLN A 725 -22.02 11.91 15.66
CA GLN A 725 -22.34 13.31 15.90
C GLN A 725 -22.26 13.67 17.40
N ALA A 726 -22.80 12.82 18.27
CA ALA A 726 -22.85 13.08 19.70
C ALA A 726 -21.46 12.95 20.36
N ALA A 727 -20.65 11.98 19.92
CA ALA A 727 -19.28 11.81 20.39
C ALA A 727 -18.36 12.97 19.98
N LEU A 728 -18.48 13.48 18.75
CA LEU A 728 -17.75 14.68 18.31
C LEU A 728 -18.14 15.91 19.14
N ALA A 729 -19.44 16.10 19.40
CA ALA A 729 -19.91 17.17 20.28
C ALA A 729 -19.35 17.03 21.71
N HIS A 730 -19.33 15.80 22.24
CA HIS A 730 -18.77 15.51 23.56
C HIS A 730 -17.28 15.87 23.65
N ALA A 731 -16.47 15.44 22.67
CA ALA A 731 -15.04 15.73 22.65
C ALA A 731 -14.76 17.25 22.56
N ALA A 732 -15.49 17.96 21.71
CA ALA A 732 -15.37 19.41 21.58
C ALA A 732 -15.82 20.15 22.86
N GLU A 733 -16.93 19.75 23.48
CA GLU A 733 -17.39 20.30 24.76
C GLU A 733 -16.38 20.06 25.90
N ALA A 734 -15.68 18.92 25.86
CA ALA A 734 -14.63 18.58 26.80
C ALA A 734 -13.30 19.29 26.52
N GLY A 735 -13.14 19.94 25.36
CA GLY A 735 -11.88 20.53 24.92
C GLY A 735 -10.78 19.49 24.70
N LYS A 736 -11.14 18.28 24.26
CA LYS A 736 -10.23 17.14 24.07
C LYS A 736 -10.06 16.79 22.60
N ILE A 737 -8.96 16.12 22.29
CA ILE A 737 -8.66 15.62 20.95
C ILE A 737 -9.54 14.38 20.68
N ALA A 738 -10.39 14.49 19.66
CA ALA A 738 -11.18 13.39 19.14
C ALA A 738 -10.30 12.50 18.26
N PHE A 739 -9.91 11.34 18.78
CA PHE A 739 -9.23 10.31 18.00
C PHE A 739 -10.29 9.41 17.36
N LEU A 740 -10.30 9.36 16.04
CA LEU A 740 -11.15 8.48 15.25
C LEU A 740 -10.31 7.26 14.81
N PRO A 741 -10.49 6.07 15.42
CA PRO A 741 -9.82 4.88 14.95
C PRO A 741 -10.18 4.56 13.49
N TYR A 742 -9.41 3.71 12.83
CA TYR A 742 -9.79 3.26 11.50
C TYR A 742 -11.13 2.54 11.52
N GLY A 743 -11.94 2.87 10.52
CA GLY A 743 -13.28 2.34 10.31
C GLY A 743 -13.96 3.07 9.18
N ILE A 744 -15.04 2.48 8.69
CA ILE A 744 -15.93 3.06 7.69
C ILE A 744 -17.24 3.41 8.40
N TYR A 745 -17.37 4.68 8.78
CA TYR A 745 -18.48 5.21 9.58
C TYR A 745 -19.60 5.67 8.64
N ARG A 746 -20.62 4.83 8.46
CA ARG A 746 -21.78 5.18 7.61
C ARG A 746 -22.66 6.18 8.34
N THR A 747 -23.17 7.15 7.61
CA THR A 747 -24.15 8.11 8.12
C THR A 747 -25.28 8.31 7.13
N GLN A 748 -26.52 8.32 7.62
CA GLN A 748 -27.70 8.73 6.85
C GLN A 748 -28.15 10.17 7.14
N ARG A 749 -27.31 10.94 7.84
CA ARG A 749 -27.53 12.34 8.19
C ARG A 749 -26.26 13.16 8.04
N THR A 750 -26.38 14.48 7.98
CA THR A 750 -25.19 15.32 8.09
C THR A 750 -24.51 15.14 9.45
N ILE A 751 -23.19 14.99 9.43
CA ILE A 751 -22.31 15.13 10.59
C ILE A 751 -21.78 16.57 10.62
N THR A 752 -22.14 17.31 11.65
CA THR A 752 -21.63 18.65 11.92
C THR A 752 -20.43 18.55 12.86
N ILE A 753 -19.25 18.93 12.40
CA ILE A 753 -18.06 19.12 13.23
C ILE A 753 -18.21 20.47 13.95
N PRO A 754 -18.38 20.51 15.28
CA PRO A 754 -18.61 21.75 16.01
C PRO A 754 -17.33 22.60 16.12
N PRO A 755 -17.45 23.93 16.34
CA PRO A 755 -16.32 24.75 16.71
C PRO A 755 -15.64 24.23 17.99
N GLY A 756 -14.31 24.33 18.06
CA GLY A 756 -13.46 23.78 19.12
C GLY A 756 -13.01 22.34 18.91
N THR A 757 -13.33 21.70 17.78
CA THR A 757 -12.98 20.29 17.54
C THR A 757 -11.53 20.12 17.09
N GLU A 758 -10.81 19.22 17.75
CA GLU A 758 -9.55 18.64 17.25
C GLU A 758 -9.82 17.20 16.82
N LEU A 759 -9.78 16.88 15.53
CA LEU A 759 -10.11 15.55 14.98
C LEU A 759 -8.91 14.91 14.28
N ILE A 760 -8.49 13.73 14.75
CA ILE A 760 -7.37 12.97 14.18
C ILE A 760 -7.86 11.58 13.78
N GLY A 761 -7.76 11.25 12.50
CA GLY A 761 -7.97 9.90 11.99
C GLY A 761 -6.73 9.00 12.16
N ASN A 762 -6.92 7.69 12.04
CA ASN A 762 -5.86 6.70 12.01
C ASN A 762 -5.94 5.90 10.70
N GLY A 763 -5.04 6.17 9.76
CA GLY A 763 -4.99 5.47 8.48
C GLY A 763 -6.19 5.79 7.57
N TRP A 764 -6.53 7.07 7.38
CA TRP A 764 -7.65 7.51 6.53
C TRP A 764 -9.03 7.07 7.03
N SER A 765 -9.29 7.25 8.33
CA SER A 765 -10.59 6.92 8.95
C SER A 765 -11.74 7.59 8.18
N THR A 766 -12.76 6.82 7.82
CA THR A 766 -13.66 7.21 6.72
C THR A 766 -15.06 7.54 7.19
N ILE A 767 -15.54 8.76 6.93
CA ILE A 767 -16.96 9.12 7.10
C ILE A 767 -17.66 9.00 5.73
N SER A 768 -18.64 8.11 5.65
CA SER A 768 -19.29 7.70 4.39
C SER A 768 -20.79 8.01 4.37
N GLY A 769 -21.23 8.85 3.43
CA GLY A 769 -22.63 9.21 3.26
C GLY A 769 -23.46 8.10 2.62
N TYR A 770 -24.68 7.89 3.13
CA TYR A 770 -25.63 6.87 2.68
C TYR A 770 -27.08 7.36 2.73
N GLY A 771 -27.94 6.72 1.94
CA GLY A 771 -29.40 6.89 2.05
C GLY A 771 -29.96 8.18 1.45
N SER A 772 -31.28 8.34 1.59
CA SER A 772 -32.07 9.33 0.84
C SER A 772 -31.81 10.79 1.22
N ALA A 773 -31.16 11.06 2.36
CA ALA A 773 -30.82 12.41 2.80
C ALA A 773 -29.89 13.14 1.81
N PHE A 774 -29.13 12.41 1.02
CA PHE A 774 -28.17 12.95 0.06
C PHE A 774 -28.51 12.59 -1.39
N ALA A 775 -29.72 12.10 -1.65
CA ALA A 775 -30.11 11.60 -2.98
C ALA A 775 -30.74 12.66 -3.88
N ASN A 776 -31.10 13.83 -3.36
CA ASN A 776 -31.82 14.86 -4.12
C ASN A 776 -30.89 15.96 -4.62
N GLN A 777 -30.58 15.97 -5.92
CA GLN A 777 -29.75 17.01 -6.55
C GLN A 777 -30.38 18.42 -6.51
N ASP A 778 -31.70 18.53 -6.39
CA ASP A 778 -32.39 19.81 -6.29
C ASP A 778 -32.35 20.38 -4.87
N GLN A 779 -31.90 19.56 -3.90
CA GLN A 779 -31.66 19.94 -2.51
C GLN A 779 -30.34 19.36 -2.01
N PRO A 780 -29.19 19.81 -2.56
CA PRO A 780 -27.89 19.30 -2.16
C PRO A 780 -27.67 19.45 -0.65
N THR A 781 -27.18 18.39 -0.02
CA THR A 781 -27.03 18.29 1.42
C THR A 781 -25.64 17.78 1.78
N ALA A 782 -25.01 18.41 2.77
CA ALA A 782 -23.69 18.03 3.23
C ALA A 782 -23.69 16.67 3.96
N VAL A 783 -22.79 15.76 3.59
CA VAL A 783 -22.48 14.55 4.36
C VAL A 783 -21.74 14.93 5.63
N VAL A 784 -20.67 15.71 5.50
CA VAL A 784 -19.98 16.36 6.62
C VAL A 784 -20.01 17.87 6.44
N ARG A 785 -20.36 18.61 7.50
CA ARG A 785 -20.23 20.06 7.54
C ARG A 785 -19.32 20.49 8.70
N ILE A 786 -18.42 21.45 8.47
CA ILE A 786 -17.59 22.04 9.52
C ILE A 786 -18.23 23.36 9.95
N GLY A 787 -18.77 23.35 11.17
CA GLY A 787 -19.59 24.43 11.71
C GLY A 787 -20.92 24.63 10.99
N GLU A 788 -21.77 25.45 11.59
CA GLU A 788 -22.97 26.00 10.96
C GLU A 788 -22.66 27.36 10.29
N PRO A 789 -23.44 27.76 9.27
CA PRO A 789 -23.24 29.03 8.56
C PRO A 789 -23.13 30.23 9.50
N GLY A 790 -22.05 30.99 9.36
CA GLY A 790 -21.80 32.22 10.13
C GLY A 790 -21.14 32.01 11.50
N GLN A 791 -20.89 30.77 11.92
CA GLN A 791 -20.07 30.52 13.10
C GLN A 791 -18.60 30.90 12.85
N VAL A 792 -17.93 31.26 13.94
CA VAL A 792 -16.50 31.57 13.99
C VAL A 792 -15.90 30.81 15.16
N GLY A 793 -14.71 30.24 14.98
CA GLY A 793 -14.02 29.45 15.99
C GLY A 793 -12.94 28.58 15.38
N THR A 794 -12.46 27.60 16.15
CA THR A 794 -11.41 26.68 15.71
C THR A 794 -11.99 25.33 15.25
N ALA A 795 -11.31 24.65 14.33
CA ALA A 795 -11.47 23.23 14.07
C ALA A 795 -10.27 22.73 13.27
N HIS A 796 -9.47 21.80 13.81
CA HIS A 796 -8.37 21.19 13.06
C HIS A 796 -8.67 19.71 12.82
N ILE A 797 -8.57 19.29 11.56
CA ILE A 797 -8.90 17.94 11.12
C ILE A 797 -7.70 17.38 10.37
N GLN A 798 -7.31 16.15 10.68
CA GLN A 798 -6.22 15.47 9.96
C GLN A 798 -6.45 13.98 9.79
N ASP A 799 -5.91 13.42 8.70
CA ASP A 799 -5.91 11.98 8.40
C ASP A 799 -7.30 11.34 8.27
N VAL A 800 -8.28 12.12 7.81
CA VAL A 800 -9.68 11.68 7.63
C VAL A 800 -10.01 11.55 6.15
N ARG A 801 -10.76 10.51 5.82
CA ARG A 801 -11.39 10.33 4.51
C ARG A 801 -12.87 10.69 4.56
N PHE A 802 -13.34 11.43 3.58
CA PHE A 802 -14.77 11.72 3.37
C PHE A 802 -15.23 11.12 2.06
N THR A 803 -16.39 10.45 2.05
CA THR A 803 -16.86 9.79 0.82
C THR A 803 -18.37 9.60 0.78
N VAL A 804 -18.86 9.11 -0.36
CA VAL A 804 -20.18 8.53 -0.53
C VAL A 804 -20.05 7.04 -0.76
N GLY A 805 -20.81 6.25 -0.02
CA GLY A 805 -20.80 4.81 -0.21
C GLY A 805 -21.85 4.31 -1.19
N GLN A 806 -22.64 5.21 -1.78
CA GLN A 806 -23.66 4.94 -2.80
C GLN A 806 -23.66 6.07 -3.84
N GLN A 807 -24.37 5.86 -4.95
CA GLN A 807 -24.71 6.92 -5.88
C GLN A 807 -25.66 7.93 -5.19
N LEU A 808 -25.14 9.10 -4.84
CA LEU A 808 -25.84 10.12 -4.05
C LEU A 808 -25.78 11.49 -4.75
N PRO A 809 -26.62 11.73 -5.76
CA PRO A 809 -26.50 12.90 -6.61
C PRO A 809 -26.83 14.24 -5.91
N GLY A 810 -27.29 14.23 -4.66
CA GLY A 810 -27.45 15.41 -3.82
C GLY A 810 -26.35 15.56 -2.75
N ALA A 811 -25.31 14.73 -2.73
CA ALA A 811 -24.28 14.79 -1.71
C ALA A 811 -23.28 15.93 -1.97
N ILE A 812 -23.18 16.87 -1.03
CA ILE A 812 -21.97 17.68 -0.84
C ILE A 812 -21.12 16.90 0.16
N ILE A 813 -19.98 16.32 -0.25
CA ILE A 813 -19.26 15.37 0.60
C ILE A 813 -18.68 16.08 1.83
N LEU A 814 -18.04 17.23 1.60
CA LEU A 814 -17.52 18.10 2.65
C LEU A 814 -17.93 19.55 2.43
N GLN A 815 -18.58 20.17 3.42
CA GLN A 815 -18.93 21.58 3.40
C GLN A 815 -18.27 22.33 4.56
N VAL A 816 -17.54 23.41 4.27
CA VAL A 816 -16.90 24.25 5.28
C VAL A 816 -17.70 25.54 5.43
N ASN A 817 -18.28 25.72 6.62
CA ASN A 817 -19.02 26.93 6.99
C ASN A 817 -18.25 27.79 7.99
N LEU A 818 -17.54 27.13 8.91
CA LEU A 818 -16.79 27.76 9.98
C LEU A 818 -15.71 28.68 9.41
N ALA A 819 -15.54 29.82 10.07
CA ALA A 819 -14.39 30.70 9.83
C ALA A 819 -13.47 30.72 11.04
N GLY A 820 -12.17 30.72 10.77
CA GLY A 820 -11.18 31.12 11.75
C GLY A 820 -11.26 32.61 12.09
N ASP A 821 -10.88 32.96 13.32
CA ASP A 821 -10.59 34.35 13.70
C ASP A 821 -9.18 34.75 13.22
N LYS A 822 -8.28 33.77 13.18
CA LYS A 822 -6.91 33.87 12.68
C LYS A 822 -6.67 32.85 11.57
N PRO A 823 -5.64 33.06 10.73
CA PRO A 823 -5.22 32.03 9.79
C PRO A 823 -4.95 30.71 10.50
N GLY A 824 -5.43 29.61 9.92
CA GLY A 824 -5.19 28.27 10.45
C GLY A 824 -6.14 27.80 11.55
N ASP A 825 -6.89 28.69 12.22
CA ASP A 825 -7.85 28.30 13.27
C ASP A 825 -8.84 27.22 12.77
N VAL A 826 -9.20 27.25 11.49
CA VAL A 826 -9.90 26.15 10.82
C VAL A 826 -8.95 25.55 9.80
N SER A 827 -8.55 24.29 9.99
CA SER A 827 -7.65 23.61 9.07
C SER A 827 -8.01 22.16 8.79
N ILE A 828 -7.64 21.71 7.59
CA ILE A 828 -7.76 20.32 7.15
C ILE A 828 -6.43 19.91 6.55
N HIS A 829 -5.80 18.89 7.15
CA HIS A 829 -4.50 18.39 6.74
C HIS A 829 -4.59 16.93 6.29
N ASN A 830 -3.79 16.54 5.29
CA ASN A 830 -3.54 15.12 4.97
C ASN A 830 -4.83 14.30 4.86
N SER A 831 -5.82 14.80 4.13
CA SER A 831 -7.18 14.25 4.11
C SER A 831 -7.65 14.06 2.69
N LEU A 832 -8.61 13.15 2.49
CA LEU A 832 -9.01 12.77 1.14
C LEU A 832 -10.52 12.71 0.98
N ILE A 833 -10.98 13.09 -0.20
CA ILE A 833 -12.38 13.05 -0.61
C ILE A 833 -12.44 12.15 -1.83
N THR A 834 -13.21 11.06 -1.75
CA THR A 834 -13.29 10.08 -2.85
C THR A 834 -14.72 9.83 -3.30
N VAL A 835 -14.91 9.54 -4.59
CA VAL A 835 -16.18 9.10 -5.16
C VAL A 835 -15.97 7.83 -6.00
N GLY A 836 -16.52 6.71 -5.53
CA GLY A 836 -16.41 5.42 -6.23
C GLY A 836 -15.01 4.80 -6.19
N GLY A 837 -14.81 3.74 -6.99
CA GLY A 837 -13.52 3.11 -7.27
C GLY A 837 -12.88 2.31 -6.14
N THR A 838 -13.24 2.55 -4.89
CA THR A 838 -12.71 1.85 -3.70
C THR A 838 -13.57 0.65 -3.34
N ARG A 839 -13.08 -0.25 -2.49
CA ARG A 839 -13.80 -1.49 -2.11
C ARG A 839 -14.91 -1.28 -1.09
N ASP A 840 -14.89 -0.18 -0.35
CA ASP A 840 -15.82 0.12 0.75
C ASP A 840 -17.13 0.79 0.29
N THR A 841 -17.27 1.04 -1.02
CA THR A 841 -18.42 1.70 -1.62
C THR A 841 -19.23 0.76 -2.51
N GLU A 842 -20.54 0.99 -2.55
CA GLU A 842 -21.51 0.30 -3.41
C GLU A 842 -21.64 1.00 -4.80
N VAL A 843 -20.90 2.09 -5.04
CA VAL A 843 -20.88 2.79 -6.33
C VAL A 843 -20.27 1.90 -7.42
N ASN A 844 -21.06 1.57 -8.43
CA ASN A 844 -20.66 0.71 -9.55
C ASN A 844 -21.27 1.27 -10.84
N CYS A 845 -20.46 2.00 -11.61
CA CYS A 845 -20.92 2.78 -12.75
C CYS A 845 -20.37 2.24 -14.07
N GLY A 846 -21.25 1.83 -14.99
CA GLY A 846 -20.88 1.45 -16.36
C GLY A 846 -21.30 2.44 -17.43
N ASP A 847 -21.88 3.59 -17.03
CA ASP A 847 -22.37 4.64 -17.92
C ASP A 847 -22.45 5.99 -17.17
N SER A 848 -21.67 6.97 -17.59
CA SER A 848 -21.61 8.30 -16.99
C SER A 848 -22.88 9.13 -17.17
N ALA A 849 -23.69 8.87 -18.21
CA ALA A 849 -24.95 9.56 -18.42
C ALA A 849 -26.01 9.20 -17.36
N THR A 850 -25.87 8.05 -16.70
CA THR A 850 -26.82 7.57 -15.67
C THR A 850 -26.22 7.49 -14.27
N CYS A 851 -24.90 7.49 -14.13
CA CYS A 851 -24.21 7.37 -12.85
C CYS A 851 -23.79 8.72 -12.25
N GLN A 852 -24.78 9.49 -11.80
CA GLN A 852 -24.56 10.73 -11.04
C GLN A 852 -24.05 10.44 -9.61
N GLY A 853 -22.74 10.34 -9.42
CA GLY A 853 -22.10 9.82 -8.21
C GLY A 853 -22.26 10.70 -6.95
N ALA A 854 -21.94 11.99 -7.08
CA ALA A 854 -22.04 12.99 -6.01
C ALA A 854 -22.29 14.39 -6.59
N TYR A 855 -22.79 15.32 -5.77
CA TYR A 855 -23.03 16.71 -6.18
C TYR A 855 -21.73 17.52 -6.11
N ILE A 856 -21.15 17.72 -4.94
CA ILE A 856 -19.90 18.49 -4.80
C ILE A 856 -18.92 17.70 -3.91
N GLY A 857 -17.65 17.63 -4.30
CA GLY A 857 -16.60 17.08 -3.45
C GLY A 857 -16.39 17.93 -2.19
N MET A 858 -15.95 19.18 -2.37
CA MET A 858 -15.73 20.14 -1.29
C MET A 858 -16.41 21.49 -1.58
N HIS A 859 -17.09 22.06 -0.59
CA HIS A 859 -17.71 23.39 -0.69
C HIS A 859 -17.19 24.32 0.40
N LEU A 860 -16.42 25.34 0.02
CA LEU A 860 -16.01 26.44 0.90
C LEU A 860 -17.03 27.57 0.76
N THR A 861 -17.94 27.67 1.72
CA THR A 861 -19.06 28.64 1.63
C THR A 861 -18.60 30.08 1.76
N ASN A 862 -19.47 31.04 1.40
CA ASN A 862 -19.11 32.46 1.45
C ASN A 862 -18.77 33.03 2.83
N LYS A 863 -19.08 32.30 3.91
CA LYS A 863 -18.75 32.70 5.29
C LYS A 863 -17.52 31.98 5.85
N SER A 864 -16.98 30.97 5.18
CA SER A 864 -15.84 30.20 5.67
C SER A 864 -14.52 30.97 5.57
N SER A 865 -13.55 30.54 6.38
CA SER A 865 -12.14 30.93 6.34
C SER A 865 -11.37 29.72 6.83
N ALA A 866 -10.67 29.05 5.92
CA ALA A 866 -10.04 27.76 6.20
C ALA A 866 -8.65 27.64 5.56
N TYR A 867 -7.82 26.80 6.15
CA TYR A 867 -6.52 26.40 5.64
C TYR A 867 -6.57 24.92 5.24
N ILE A 868 -6.54 24.64 3.94
CA ILE A 868 -6.61 23.30 3.36
C ILE A 868 -5.19 22.90 2.94
N ASP A 869 -4.69 21.76 3.38
CA ASP A 869 -3.28 21.39 3.22
C ASP A 869 -3.13 19.90 2.90
N ASN A 870 -2.52 19.59 1.75
CA ASN A 870 -2.36 18.22 1.26
C ASN A 870 -3.70 17.45 1.23
N VAL A 871 -4.66 17.97 0.46
CA VAL A 871 -6.00 17.38 0.29
C VAL A 871 -6.23 16.95 -1.14
N TRP A 872 -6.72 15.72 -1.32
CA TRP A 872 -7.03 15.16 -2.63
C TRP A 872 -8.53 14.88 -2.78
N VAL A 873 -9.15 15.49 -3.78
CA VAL A 873 -10.58 15.39 -4.11
C VAL A 873 -10.72 14.64 -5.43
N TRP A 874 -11.05 13.35 -5.36
CA TRP A 874 -10.91 12.43 -6.49
C TRP A 874 -12.21 11.70 -6.80
N VAL A 875 -12.64 11.79 -8.06
CA VAL A 875 -13.61 10.85 -8.64
C VAL A 875 -12.83 9.72 -9.27
N ALA A 876 -13.20 8.49 -8.96
CA ALA A 876 -12.45 7.35 -9.46
C ALA A 876 -12.44 7.28 -10.98
N ASP A 877 -11.26 7.37 -11.60
CA ASP A 877 -11.05 7.12 -13.02
C ASP A 877 -10.81 5.62 -13.30
N HIS A 878 -10.25 4.90 -12.32
CA HIS A 878 -9.99 3.46 -12.35
C HIS A 878 -10.38 2.78 -11.03
N PRO A 879 -10.67 1.46 -11.04
CA PRO A 879 -10.89 0.72 -9.80
C PRO A 879 -9.59 0.61 -8.99
N SER A 880 -9.69 0.89 -7.70
CA SER A 880 -8.62 0.79 -6.70
C SER A 880 -9.02 -0.19 -5.59
N ASP A 881 -8.06 -0.57 -4.73
CA ASP A 881 -8.31 -1.49 -3.61
C ASP A 881 -8.96 -2.82 -4.05
N GLY A 882 -8.70 -3.32 -5.25
CA GLY A 882 -9.35 -4.52 -5.77
C GLY A 882 -10.88 -4.42 -5.91
N SER A 883 -11.43 -3.21 -6.00
CA SER A 883 -12.84 -2.99 -6.31
C SER A 883 -13.19 -3.58 -7.68
N SER A 884 -14.37 -4.19 -7.79
CA SER A 884 -14.96 -4.64 -9.06
C SER A 884 -16.01 -3.68 -9.62
N GLY A 885 -16.24 -2.55 -8.93
CA GLY A 885 -17.15 -1.51 -9.38
C GLY A 885 -16.62 -0.77 -10.61
N GLY A 886 -17.49 -0.53 -11.59
CA GLY A 886 -17.18 0.32 -12.73
C GLY A 886 -17.00 1.78 -12.31
N THR A 887 -16.17 2.50 -13.06
CA THR A 887 -15.73 3.87 -12.76
C THR A 887 -16.22 4.92 -13.78
N ASP A 888 -17.29 4.62 -14.51
CA ASP A 888 -17.91 5.58 -15.44
C ASP A 888 -18.80 6.56 -14.65
N ILE A 889 -18.18 7.35 -13.78
CA ILE A 889 -18.86 8.19 -12.78
C ILE A 889 -18.97 9.64 -13.30
N SER A 890 -20.15 10.23 -13.15
CA SER A 890 -20.37 11.67 -13.31
C SER A 890 -20.65 12.30 -11.94
N ALA A 891 -19.64 12.79 -11.23
CA ALA A 891 -19.85 13.64 -10.05
C ALA A 891 -19.78 15.11 -10.48
N LYS A 892 -20.75 15.95 -10.07
CA LYS A 892 -20.98 17.26 -10.72
C LYS A 892 -19.77 18.21 -10.64
N GLY A 893 -19.28 18.55 -9.44
CA GLY A 893 -18.19 19.52 -9.28
C GLY A 893 -17.21 19.16 -8.16
N GLY A 894 -15.93 19.47 -8.35
CA GLY A 894 -14.86 19.13 -7.40
C GLY A 894 -14.88 20.00 -6.16
N VAL A 895 -14.25 21.18 -6.27
CA VAL A 895 -14.18 22.18 -5.20
C VAL A 895 -14.93 23.44 -5.61
N LEU A 896 -16.01 23.77 -4.91
CA LEU A 896 -16.72 25.04 -5.05
C LEU A 896 -16.21 26.02 -3.99
N ILE A 897 -15.66 27.15 -4.43
CA ILE A 897 -15.12 28.20 -3.58
C ILE A 897 -16.00 29.43 -3.71
N GLU A 898 -16.64 29.80 -2.61
CA GLU A 898 -17.39 31.05 -2.44
C GLU A 898 -16.83 31.90 -1.30
N ALA A 899 -15.83 31.39 -0.58
CA ALA A 899 -15.20 32.04 0.56
C ALA A 899 -14.82 33.49 0.25
N THR A 900 -15.17 34.40 1.17
CA THR A 900 -14.87 35.84 1.05
C THR A 900 -13.86 36.34 2.08
N LYS A 901 -13.50 35.49 3.05
CA LYS A 901 -12.49 35.72 4.07
C LYS A 901 -11.19 35.02 3.68
N GLY A 902 -10.09 35.40 4.35
CA GLY A 902 -8.78 34.76 4.17
C GLY A 902 -8.89 33.24 4.16
N THR A 903 -8.55 32.63 3.04
CA THR A 903 -8.66 31.19 2.83
C THR A 903 -7.43 30.72 2.03
N TRP A 904 -6.87 29.58 2.42
CA TRP A 904 -5.62 29.08 1.88
C TRP A 904 -5.79 27.62 1.46
N LEU A 905 -5.35 27.27 0.25
CA LEU A 905 -5.41 25.92 -0.29
C LEU A 905 -4.01 25.52 -0.79
N LEU A 906 -3.30 24.73 -0.01
CA LEU A 906 -1.90 24.37 -0.18
C LEU A 906 -1.80 22.89 -0.55
N GLY A 907 -1.31 22.59 -1.75
CA GLY A 907 -1.24 21.20 -2.24
C GLY A 907 -2.62 20.56 -2.39
N LEU A 908 -3.47 21.13 -3.24
CA LEU A 908 -4.80 20.62 -3.56
C LEU A 908 -4.74 19.78 -4.85
N GLY A 909 -5.22 18.54 -4.80
CA GLY A 909 -5.58 17.79 -6.00
C GLY A 909 -7.10 17.78 -6.15
N SER A 910 -7.63 18.09 -7.33
CA SER A 910 -9.07 17.89 -7.63
C SER A 910 -9.24 17.33 -9.03
N GLU A 911 -9.76 16.11 -9.16
CA GLU A 911 -9.66 15.36 -10.41
C GLU A 911 -10.97 14.66 -10.81
N HIS A 912 -11.18 14.61 -12.13
CA HIS A 912 -12.21 13.84 -12.83
C HIS A 912 -13.67 14.19 -12.47
N PHE A 913 -13.92 15.39 -11.96
CA PHE A 913 -15.28 15.89 -11.82
C PHE A 913 -15.88 16.24 -13.18
N TRP A 914 -17.20 16.27 -13.27
CA TRP A 914 -17.88 16.32 -14.57
C TRP A 914 -17.91 17.74 -15.17
N LEU A 915 -18.28 18.75 -14.37
CA LEU A 915 -18.37 20.13 -14.84
C LEU A 915 -17.05 20.87 -14.65
N TYR A 916 -16.50 20.81 -13.44
CA TYR A 916 -15.28 21.52 -13.05
C TYR A 916 -14.54 20.80 -11.94
N ASN A 917 -13.22 20.95 -11.91
CA ASN A 917 -12.40 20.55 -10.77
C ASN A 917 -12.40 21.63 -9.69
N VAL A 918 -12.24 22.91 -10.06
CA VAL A 918 -12.39 24.05 -9.14
C VAL A 918 -13.29 25.13 -9.73
N ALA A 919 -14.28 25.61 -8.97
CA ALA A 919 -15.11 26.75 -9.34
C ALA A 919 -14.95 27.89 -8.33
N TRP A 920 -14.71 29.09 -8.85
CA TRP A 920 -14.62 30.34 -8.11
C TRP A 920 -15.90 31.12 -8.34
N ASN A 921 -16.79 31.12 -7.35
CA ASN A 921 -18.08 31.78 -7.47
C ASN A 921 -18.15 32.97 -6.51
N HIS A 922 -17.87 34.17 -7.06
CA HIS A 922 -17.76 35.40 -6.27
C HIS A 922 -16.82 35.30 -5.05
N ALA A 923 -15.82 34.43 -5.12
CA ALA A 923 -14.84 34.24 -4.06
C ALA A 923 -13.93 35.47 -3.93
N SER A 924 -13.46 35.74 -2.71
CA SER A 924 -12.46 36.77 -2.48
C SER A 924 -11.52 36.46 -1.33
N ASN A 925 -10.28 36.95 -1.42
CA ASN A 925 -9.23 36.72 -0.42
C ASN A 925 -8.88 35.24 -0.31
N VAL A 926 -8.53 34.63 -1.44
CA VAL A 926 -8.16 33.21 -1.51
C VAL A 926 -6.79 33.04 -2.14
N PHE A 927 -5.91 32.33 -1.44
CA PHE A 927 -4.62 31.89 -1.93
C PHE A 927 -4.64 30.39 -2.19
N MET A 928 -4.25 29.96 -3.40
CA MET A 928 -4.13 28.55 -3.75
C MET A 928 -2.76 28.27 -4.36
N SER A 929 -2.01 27.36 -3.74
CA SER A 929 -0.66 27.00 -4.17
C SER A 929 -0.24 25.63 -3.63
N PHE A 930 -0.27 24.54 -4.38
CA PHE A 930 -0.53 24.40 -5.79
C PHE A 930 -1.82 23.61 -6.04
N LEU A 931 -2.49 23.85 -7.16
CA LEU A 931 -3.57 22.99 -7.66
C LEU A 931 -3.04 22.05 -8.73
N GLN A 932 -3.34 20.77 -8.57
CA GLN A 932 -3.29 19.77 -9.65
C GLN A 932 -4.72 19.34 -10.00
N SER A 933 -5.00 19.15 -11.29
CA SER A 933 -6.33 18.71 -11.73
C SER A 933 -6.29 17.90 -13.01
N GLU A 934 -7.24 16.98 -13.19
CA GLU A 934 -7.44 16.23 -14.43
C GLU A 934 -8.88 16.23 -14.92
N SER A 935 -9.07 16.33 -16.24
CA SER A 935 -10.40 16.20 -16.84
C SER A 935 -10.95 14.77 -16.67
N ASN A 936 -12.27 14.62 -16.59
CA ASN A 936 -12.88 13.29 -16.54
C ASN A 936 -12.64 12.53 -17.85
N TYR A 937 -11.99 11.37 -17.78
CA TYR A 937 -11.57 10.59 -18.95
C TYR A 937 -12.73 10.01 -19.78
N LYS A 938 -13.94 9.98 -19.22
CA LYS A 938 -15.14 9.47 -19.91
C LYS A 938 -15.73 10.51 -20.86
N GLN A 939 -15.27 11.76 -20.80
CA GLN A 939 -15.73 12.83 -21.69
C GLN A 939 -14.99 12.83 -23.02
N GLY A 940 -15.62 13.33 -24.07
CA GLY A 940 -15.02 13.43 -25.41
C GLY A 940 -14.89 12.09 -26.14
N ILE A 941 -15.14 10.97 -25.46
CA ILE A 941 -15.27 9.62 -26.01
C ILE A 941 -16.75 9.25 -25.86
N SER A 942 -17.40 8.71 -26.89
CA SER A 942 -18.83 8.30 -26.93
C SER A 942 -19.92 9.38 -27.16
N GLY A 943 -19.56 10.66 -27.30
CA GLY A 943 -20.54 11.72 -27.59
C GLY A 943 -21.30 12.21 -26.35
N GLU A 944 -20.85 11.84 -25.16
CA GLU A 944 -21.24 12.42 -23.88
C GLU A 944 -20.33 13.58 -23.51
N GLY A 945 -20.89 14.57 -22.81
CA GLY A 945 -20.13 15.74 -22.35
C GLY A 945 -20.97 16.66 -21.48
N PRO A 946 -20.32 17.47 -20.64
CA PRO A 946 -20.98 18.44 -19.80
C PRO A 946 -21.77 19.47 -20.63
N PRO A 947 -22.86 20.05 -20.06
CA PRO A 947 -23.25 19.93 -18.66
C PRO A 947 -24.05 18.66 -18.32
N SER A 948 -24.68 18.01 -19.32
CA SER A 948 -25.45 16.78 -19.14
C SER A 948 -24.61 15.67 -18.50
N PRO A 949 -25.11 14.89 -17.51
CA PRO A 949 -26.51 14.79 -17.08
C PRO A 949 -26.95 15.87 -16.07
N TRP A 950 -26.06 16.77 -15.68
CA TRP A 950 -26.35 17.78 -14.66
C TRP A 950 -27.01 19.02 -15.25
N PRO A 951 -28.07 19.55 -14.63
CA PRO A 951 -28.50 20.91 -14.92
C PRO A 951 -27.43 21.88 -14.38
N ALA A 952 -26.90 22.74 -15.26
CA ALA A 952 -26.02 23.82 -14.84
C ALA A 952 -26.81 24.85 -14.00
N THR A 953 -26.25 25.22 -12.86
CA THR A 953 -26.70 26.30 -11.98
C THR A 953 -25.87 27.57 -12.22
N ASP A 954 -26.20 28.66 -11.53
CA ASP A 954 -25.50 29.95 -11.70
C ASP A 954 -24.00 29.89 -11.31
N SER A 955 -23.60 28.94 -10.45
CA SER A 955 -22.19 28.72 -10.07
C SER A 955 -21.44 27.77 -11.00
N ASP A 956 -22.13 27.17 -11.98
CA ASP A 956 -21.54 26.16 -12.86
C ASP A 956 -21.22 26.71 -14.25
N PRO A 957 -20.20 26.18 -14.94
CA PRO A 957 -20.03 26.39 -16.37
C PRO A 957 -21.24 25.82 -17.13
N SER A 958 -21.91 26.67 -17.91
CA SER A 958 -23.06 26.26 -18.74
C SER A 958 -22.66 25.54 -20.04
N PHE A 959 -21.40 25.67 -20.46
CA PHE A 959 -20.86 25.21 -21.75
C PHE A 959 -21.61 25.75 -22.97
N SER A 960 -22.38 26.84 -22.84
CA SER A 960 -23.14 27.43 -23.95
C SER A 960 -22.29 27.99 -25.09
N TRP A 961 -20.96 28.02 -24.93
CA TRP A 961 -20.00 28.39 -25.97
C TRP A 961 -19.56 27.21 -26.86
N CYS A 962 -20.03 26.00 -26.57
CA CYS A 962 -19.73 24.79 -27.34
C CYS A 962 -20.92 24.35 -28.19
N ASP A 963 -20.63 23.81 -29.38
CA ASP A 963 -21.65 23.28 -30.30
C ASP A 963 -22.06 21.81 -30.00
N GLY A 964 -21.74 21.33 -28.80
CA GLY A 964 -22.05 19.98 -28.32
C GLY A 964 -20.85 19.25 -27.69
N PRO A 965 -21.03 17.97 -27.34
CA PRO A 965 -19.98 17.12 -26.79
C PRO A 965 -18.76 17.00 -27.71
N GLY A 966 -17.56 16.98 -27.13
CA GLY A 966 -16.29 16.94 -27.85
C GLY A 966 -15.22 17.78 -27.13
N PRO A 967 -14.08 18.07 -27.78
CA PRO A 967 -12.96 18.75 -27.14
C PRO A 967 -13.29 20.12 -26.51
N CYS A 968 -14.37 20.78 -26.94
CA CYS A 968 -14.83 22.03 -26.33
C CYS A 968 -15.55 21.79 -24.99
N ALA A 969 -16.52 20.87 -24.97
CA ALA A 969 -17.33 20.54 -23.82
C ALA A 969 -16.65 19.40 -23.04
N MET A 970 -15.64 19.78 -22.27
CA MET A 970 -14.86 18.92 -21.38
C MET A 970 -14.80 19.58 -20.00
N THR A 971 -14.49 18.81 -18.96
CA THR A 971 -14.28 19.27 -17.58
C THR A 971 -13.35 20.46 -17.58
N VAL A 972 -13.77 21.59 -17.01
CA VAL A 972 -12.86 22.72 -16.85
C VAL A 972 -12.02 22.51 -15.59
N GLY A 973 -10.70 22.72 -15.69
CA GLY A 973 -9.81 22.68 -14.54
C GLY A 973 -10.20 23.77 -13.54
N GLN A 974 -10.39 25.01 -14.03
CA GLN A 974 -10.95 26.10 -13.24
C GLN A 974 -12.04 26.88 -13.98
N TYR A 975 -13.11 27.20 -13.25
CA TYR A 975 -14.20 28.06 -13.68
C TYR A 975 -14.27 29.33 -12.82
N PHE A 976 -14.25 30.51 -13.43
CA PHE A 976 -14.36 31.79 -12.70
C PHE A 976 -15.67 32.49 -13.04
N ASN A 977 -16.45 32.77 -12.00
CA ASN A 977 -17.66 33.58 -12.03
C ASN A 977 -17.47 34.82 -11.13
N GLY A 978 -16.49 35.65 -11.48
CA GLY A 978 -16.14 36.89 -10.77
C GLY A 978 -15.39 36.63 -9.46
N GLY A 979 -15.42 37.63 -8.57
CA GLY A 979 -14.64 37.64 -7.33
C GLY A 979 -13.54 38.71 -7.32
N SER A 980 -12.69 38.67 -6.31
CA SER A 980 -11.54 39.57 -6.19
C SER A 980 -10.39 38.96 -5.41
N ASP A 981 -9.19 39.51 -5.46
CA ASP A 981 -8.13 39.18 -4.49
C ASP A 981 -7.76 37.68 -4.49
N ILE A 982 -7.76 37.06 -5.67
CA ILE A 982 -7.41 35.65 -5.88
C ILE A 982 -5.95 35.57 -6.30
N SER A 983 -5.18 34.71 -5.62
CA SER A 983 -3.84 34.32 -6.09
C SER A 983 -3.76 32.81 -6.23
N SER A 984 -3.46 32.32 -7.45
CA SER A 984 -3.50 30.88 -7.77
C SER A 984 -2.31 30.43 -8.61
N ARG A 985 -1.84 29.20 -8.37
CA ARG A 985 -0.82 28.49 -9.17
C ARG A 985 -1.27 27.06 -9.45
N TYR A 986 -1.11 26.58 -10.68
CA TYR A 986 -1.70 25.29 -11.04
C TYR A 986 -1.11 24.57 -12.26
N GLN A 987 -1.26 23.25 -12.25
CA GLN A 987 -0.97 22.36 -13.37
C GLN A 987 -2.19 21.51 -13.65
N LEU A 988 -2.57 21.41 -14.92
CA LEU A 988 -3.80 20.75 -15.32
C LEU A 988 -3.49 19.70 -16.39
N ALA A 989 -3.77 18.44 -16.10
CA ALA A 989 -3.80 17.39 -17.11
C ALA A 989 -5.11 17.49 -17.88
N GLY A 990 -5.04 17.53 -19.19
CA GLY A 990 -6.20 17.46 -20.07
C GLY A 990 -6.05 16.31 -21.06
N GLY A 991 -7.17 15.73 -21.46
CA GLY A 991 -7.25 14.98 -22.72
C GLY A 991 -7.24 15.92 -23.93
N THR A 992 -7.71 15.45 -25.09
CA THR A 992 -7.98 16.33 -26.25
C THR A 992 -9.02 17.38 -25.88
N GLN A 993 -8.58 18.57 -25.50
CA GLN A 993 -9.43 19.62 -24.94
C GLN A 993 -9.08 20.99 -25.51
N GLN A 994 -10.09 21.82 -25.76
CA GLN A 994 -9.89 23.14 -26.35
C GLN A 994 -9.38 24.15 -25.32
N VAL A 995 -10.02 24.20 -24.14
CA VAL A 995 -9.68 25.16 -23.08
C VAL A 995 -9.67 24.47 -21.72
N MET A 996 -8.63 24.71 -20.92
CA MET A 996 -8.58 24.17 -19.55
C MET A 996 -9.25 25.06 -18.51
N ASN A 997 -9.18 26.38 -18.68
CA ASN A 997 -9.72 27.33 -17.73
C ASN A 997 -10.69 28.28 -18.42
N VAL A 998 -11.77 28.65 -17.73
CA VAL A 998 -12.81 29.52 -18.27
C VAL A 998 -13.13 30.62 -17.28
N MET A 999 -12.94 31.88 -17.71
CA MET A 999 -13.46 33.05 -17.03
C MET A 999 -14.78 33.47 -17.69
N ALA A 1000 -15.90 33.14 -17.06
CA ALA A 1000 -17.20 33.68 -17.46
C ALA A 1000 -17.32 35.15 -17.04
N VAL A 1001 -16.84 35.47 -15.84
CA VAL A 1001 -16.64 36.82 -15.35
C VAL A 1001 -15.24 36.90 -14.78
N GLU A 1002 -14.42 37.82 -15.28
CA GLU A 1002 -13.04 38.02 -14.82
C GLU A 1002 -13.08 38.53 -13.36
N PRO A 1003 -12.34 37.91 -12.42
CA PRO A 1003 -12.19 38.48 -11.09
C PRO A 1003 -11.37 39.78 -11.14
N THR A 1004 -11.40 40.56 -10.07
CA THR A 1004 -10.60 41.79 -9.94
C THR A 1004 -9.39 41.57 -9.04
N ASN A 1005 -8.36 42.41 -9.15
CA ASN A 1005 -7.14 42.34 -8.33
C ASN A 1005 -6.57 40.91 -8.16
N SER A 1006 -6.53 40.13 -9.24
CA SER A 1006 -6.17 38.71 -9.16
C SER A 1006 -4.96 38.34 -10.01
N HIS A 1007 -4.20 37.38 -9.50
CA HIS A 1007 -2.88 37.00 -10.02
C HIS A 1007 -2.78 35.48 -10.18
N PHE A 1008 -2.40 35.05 -11.37
CA PHE A 1008 -2.33 33.65 -11.73
C PHE A 1008 -0.94 33.35 -12.28
N TYR A 1009 -0.26 32.36 -11.71
CA TYR A 1009 1.12 32.02 -12.09
C TYR A 1009 1.25 30.57 -12.48
N GLY A 1010 2.14 30.29 -13.43
CA GLY A 1010 2.52 28.92 -13.75
C GLY A 1010 1.41 28.04 -14.27
N LEU A 1011 0.58 28.56 -15.17
CA LEU A 1011 -0.57 27.87 -15.75
C LEU A 1011 -0.06 26.82 -16.75
N CYS A 1012 0.29 25.63 -16.24
CA CYS A 1012 0.77 24.50 -17.03
C CYS A 1012 -0.41 23.66 -17.52
N SER A 1013 -0.41 23.26 -18.79
CA SER A 1013 -1.35 22.25 -19.29
C SER A 1013 -0.74 21.33 -20.34
N GLY A 1014 -1.04 20.03 -20.27
CA GLY A 1014 -0.51 19.00 -21.18
C GLY A 1014 -1.33 17.70 -21.21
N GLY A 1015 -0.87 16.71 -22.00
CA GLY A 1015 -1.51 15.40 -22.18
C GLY A 1015 -1.03 14.64 -23.43
N THR A 1016 -1.48 13.38 -23.62
CA THR A 1016 -1.19 12.56 -24.83
C THR A 1016 -1.82 13.14 -26.11
N ASN A 1017 -2.81 14.02 -25.98
CA ASN A 1017 -3.30 14.94 -27.00
C ASN A 1017 -3.38 16.34 -26.38
N PRO A 1018 -2.84 17.40 -27.03
CA PRO A 1018 -2.61 18.66 -26.36
C PRO A 1018 -3.91 19.42 -26.11
N VAL A 1019 -4.00 20.02 -24.92
CA VAL A 1019 -4.85 21.19 -24.67
C VAL A 1019 -4.49 22.26 -25.70
N GLN A 1020 -5.48 22.83 -26.39
CA GLN A 1020 -5.20 23.88 -27.37
C GLN A 1020 -4.82 25.20 -26.69
N ASP A 1021 -5.70 25.71 -25.82
CA ASP A 1021 -5.50 26.97 -25.11
C ASP A 1021 -5.62 26.76 -23.60
N VAL A 1022 -4.79 27.46 -22.82
CA VAL A 1022 -4.82 27.37 -21.36
C VAL A 1022 -6.06 28.05 -20.78
N MET A 1023 -6.51 29.14 -21.38
CA MET A 1023 -7.53 30.02 -20.80
C MET A 1023 -8.48 30.58 -21.85
N ARG A 1024 -9.77 30.65 -21.50
CA ARG A 1024 -10.82 31.40 -22.21
C ARG A 1024 -11.27 32.61 -21.37
N LEU A 1025 -11.28 33.79 -21.97
CA LEU A 1025 -11.69 35.05 -21.34
C LEU A 1025 -13.19 35.34 -21.53
N PRO A 1026 -13.78 36.30 -20.78
CA PRO A 1026 -15.21 36.60 -20.86
C PRO A 1026 -15.68 37.02 -22.26
N ASP A 1027 -14.81 37.69 -23.03
CA ASP A 1027 -15.10 38.20 -24.37
C ASP A 1027 -15.13 37.12 -25.47
N GLY A 1028 -14.77 35.88 -25.14
CA GLY A 1028 -14.67 34.80 -26.12
C GLY A 1028 -13.26 34.45 -26.57
N SER A 1029 -12.29 35.32 -26.31
CA SER A 1029 -10.91 35.08 -26.73
C SER A 1029 -10.26 33.97 -25.90
N THR A 1030 -9.31 33.26 -26.52
CA THR A 1030 -8.51 32.21 -25.88
C THR A 1030 -7.02 32.53 -26.02
N PHE A 1031 -6.21 32.00 -25.10
CA PHE A 1031 -4.75 32.10 -25.17
C PHE A 1031 -4.07 30.95 -24.42
N GLY A 1032 -2.75 30.85 -24.59
CA GLY A 1032 -1.89 29.91 -23.88
C GLY A 1032 -1.42 28.73 -24.73
N ASP A 1033 -1.76 28.71 -26.02
CA ASP A 1033 -1.26 27.72 -26.98
C ASP A 1033 0.27 27.76 -27.12
N GLY A 1034 0.91 26.61 -26.88
CA GLY A 1034 2.35 26.43 -26.98
C GLY A 1034 2.93 26.79 -28.36
N SER A 1035 2.17 26.54 -29.43
CA SER A 1035 2.56 26.90 -30.80
C SER A 1035 2.56 28.41 -31.06
N GLN A 1036 1.89 29.19 -30.20
CA GLN A 1036 1.79 30.65 -30.28
C GLN A 1036 2.82 31.36 -29.38
N GLY A 1037 3.79 30.63 -28.84
CA GLY A 1037 4.86 31.18 -28.00
C GLY A 1037 4.66 30.95 -26.50
N TYR A 1038 3.63 30.21 -26.09
CA TYR A 1038 3.43 29.77 -24.70
C TYR A 1038 4.00 28.36 -24.45
N GLY A 1039 5.03 27.94 -25.17
CA GLY A 1039 5.60 26.60 -25.04
C GLY A 1039 6.26 26.39 -23.66
N GLY A 1040 6.08 25.21 -23.07
CA GLY A 1040 6.66 24.87 -21.76
C GLY A 1040 6.91 23.38 -21.52
N SER A 1041 7.24 23.04 -20.28
CA SER A 1041 7.64 21.70 -19.79
C SER A 1041 6.64 20.59 -20.08
N TRP A 1042 5.37 20.94 -20.31
CA TRP A 1042 4.28 20.00 -20.58
C TRP A 1042 3.41 20.40 -21.78
N GLY A 1043 3.97 21.11 -22.76
CA GLY A 1043 3.25 21.60 -23.93
C GLY A 1043 2.93 23.08 -23.81
N ASN A 1044 1.96 23.43 -22.97
CA ASN A 1044 1.58 24.82 -22.74
C ASN A 1044 2.00 25.31 -21.35
N LEU A 1045 2.47 26.55 -21.28
CA LEU A 1045 2.86 27.22 -20.05
C LEU A 1045 2.66 28.73 -20.17
N VAL A 1046 1.81 29.27 -19.29
CA VAL A 1046 1.73 30.70 -19.04
C VAL A 1046 2.33 30.97 -17.66
N ALA A 1047 3.52 31.58 -17.61
CA ALA A 1047 4.20 31.92 -16.37
C ALA A 1047 3.40 32.96 -15.56
N GLU A 1048 2.70 33.88 -16.23
CA GLU A 1048 1.85 34.87 -15.58
C GLU A 1048 0.63 35.28 -16.41
N TYR A 1049 -0.51 35.38 -15.72
CA TYR A 1049 -1.68 36.15 -16.10
C TYR A 1049 -2.15 37.00 -14.90
N THR A 1050 -2.38 38.29 -15.14
CA THR A 1050 -2.99 39.22 -14.15
C THR A 1050 -4.24 39.81 -14.74
N THR A 1051 -5.24 40.14 -13.93
CA THR A 1051 -6.55 40.61 -14.41
C THR A 1051 -6.47 42.00 -15.08
N SER A 1052 -7.45 42.31 -15.93
CA SER A 1052 -7.47 43.52 -16.76
C SER A 1052 -7.27 44.83 -15.97
N ASP A 1053 -7.91 44.96 -14.82
CA ASP A 1053 -7.76 46.09 -13.90
C ASP A 1053 -6.32 46.25 -13.39
N VAL A 1054 -5.65 45.16 -13.03
CA VAL A 1054 -4.24 45.15 -12.61
C VAL A 1054 -3.32 45.54 -13.77
N ARG A 1055 -3.55 44.96 -14.96
CA ARG A 1055 -2.76 45.25 -16.17
C ARG A 1055 -2.89 46.71 -16.59
N ASP A 1056 -4.10 47.26 -16.54
CA ASP A 1056 -4.35 48.64 -16.92
C ASP A 1056 -3.74 49.62 -15.90
N ALA A 1057 -3.87 49.36 -14.60
CA ALA A 1057 -3.20 50.15 -13.56
C ALA A 1057 -1.67 50.19 -13.74
N ALA A 1058 -1.06 49.05 -14.09
CA ALA A 1058 0.38 48.97 -14.38
C ALA A 1058 0.76 49.81 -15.62
N ARG A 1059 -0.03 49.75 -16.70
CA ARG A 1059 0.18 50.55 -17.91
C ARG A 1059 0.07 52.06 -17.66
N TRP A 1060 -0.89 52.49 -16.84
CA TRP A 1060 -1.03 53.89 -16.45
C TRP A 1060 0.15 54.38 -15.62
N SER A 1061 0.63 53.57 -14.68
CA SER A 1061 1.80 53.88 -13.84
C SER A 1061 3.08 54.04 -14.67
N LEU A 1062 3.30 53.17 -15.65
CA LEU A 1062 4.44 53.28 -16.58
C LEU A 1062 4.35 54.55 -17.45
N ARG A 1063 3.16 54.87 -17.98
CA ARG A 1063 2.94 56.10 -18.78
C ARG A 1063 3.10 57.38 -17.95
N ALA A 1064 2.75 57.36 -16.67
CA ALA A 1064 2.94 58.51 -15.77
C ALA A 1064 4.42 58.75 -15.47
N ASN A 1065 5.22 57.68 -15.31
CA ASN A 1065 6.67 57.77 -15.11
C ASN A 1065 7.42 58.24 -16.37
N ASP A 1066 6.97 57.85 -17.57
CA ASP A 1066 7.55 58.31 -18.84
C ASP A 1066 7.22 59.78 -19.17
N ARG A 1067 6.18 60.36 -18.55
CA ARG A 1067 5.75 61.76 -18.77
C ARG A 1067 6.05 62.68 -17.57
N GLY A 1068 7.27 62.58 -17.03
CA GLY A 1068 7.78 63.35 -15.89
C GLY A 1068 6.91 64.55 -15.44
N SER A 1069 6.23 64.37 -14.31
CA SER A 1069 5.62 65.45 -13.51
C SER A 1069 4.85 66.56 -14.26
N GLU A 1070 3.92 66.23 -15.14
CA GLU A 1070 2.81 67.16 -15.42
C GLU A 1070 1.57 66.70 -14.62
N GLN A 1071 1.17 67.53 -13.65
CA GLN A 1071 -0.09 67.34 -12.93
C GLN A 1071 -1.24 67.38 -13.93
N VAL A 1072 -1.86 66.23 -14.18
CA VAL A 1072 -3.13 66.17 -14.89
C VAL A 1072 -4.23 66.39 -13.85
N GLU A 1073 -4.77 67.61 -13.80
CA GLU A 1073 -6.03 67.90 -13.10
C GLU A 1073 -7.16 67.07 -13.74
N ILE A 1074 -7.71 66.12 -12.99
CA ILE A 1074 -8.89 65.37 -13.40
C ILE A 1074 -10.13 66.24 -13.15
N THR A 1075 -10.59 66.95 -14.18
CA THR A 1075 -11.93 67.55 -14.21
C THR A 1075 -12.90 66.57 -14.88
N GLY A 1076 -13.53 65.69 -14.10
CA GLY A 1076 -14.58 64.77 -14.57
C GLY A 1076 -15.30 64.11 -13.40
N SER A 1077 -16.64 64.11 -13.42
CA SER A 1077 -17.49 63.68 -12.30
C SER A 1077 -17.47 62.18 -12.04
N LYS A 1078 -17.55 61.83 -10.76
CA LYS A 1078 -17.52 60.51 -10.08
C LYS A 1078 -18.51 59.40 -10.53
N THR A 1079 -19.14 59.49 -11.70
CA THR A 1079 -20.22 58.55 -12.07
C THR A 1079 -19.89 57.56 -13.19
N ASP A 1080 -18.68 57.56 -13.74
CA ASP A 1080 -18.24 56.49 -14.64
C ASP A 1080 -16.86 55.98 -14.20
N LEU A 1081 -16.86 55.09 -13.19
CA LEU A 1081 -15.81 54.12 -12.88
C LEU A 1081 -16.46 52.91 -12.19
#